data_AF-A0A6P4AQF6-F1
#
_entry.id   AF-A0A6P4AQF6-F1
#
_cell.length_a   1.000
_cell.length_b   1.000
_cell.length_c   1.000
_cell.angle_alpha   90.00
_cell.angle_beta   90.00
_cell.angle_gamma   90.00
#
_symmetry.space_group_name_H-M   'P 1'
#
loop_
_entity.id
_entity.type
_entity.pdbx_description
1 polymer ?
#
loop_
_entity_poly.entity_id
_entity_poly.type
_entity_poly.pdbx_seq_one_letter_code
_entity_poly.pdbx_strand_id
1 'polypeptide(L)'
;MVFNESEMLGLAKDGESSSGGEVDKETSNIGIEDNPGKNVTHEEHHNTEVIQEQVDEVVDRIDEEVVNIDNLHDYNLAPDRERRQPKALNLELHQLDIKMTFLHGDFEEEIYMAQPEGYVRGAKRSTFDLCVYYKELSNGEFIYLLLYVDDMLIACKHMDEIDNLKKLISSKFDMKDLEEVKKILGIDILRDKENQEIFVSQRKYIEKVLERFNMGGANPVITPLAPHFNMGGFAMDPKKAASSYRCHEHERSSLLQFKQSFVIHESDSAYSKVSSWNGSKDCCMWEGIDCDEDTGYVIGLDLSSSHLFGSINSSSSLFRLVHLRSLNLAHNDFNRSEIPAGGLVHLSKLTYLNLSESVFYGEVPLLEISHLSMLSSLDLSESHYLTLNGSKLISLIHNLTNIKQLLLSDANIDMPIADILENLANYSSSLTTLDLAHCGLYGEFPGLVFNLPKLQYLDLNSNYQLRGSLPDFNSSSTLTHLKVAYTGISGMLPASVGNLGQLIVLQISDNKLSGHIPSSIGNLSLLTTLDLSDNNLEGEIPSSFYQLKNLESLDLSRNWLSVVDLEMFVSLKNLSFLFLSYNNLSVISSFTRSNTNTTIAQLKILELDSCKLTNFPEFLRNQTKLSELTLSNNSIQGLIPISVFNMSVETLGYLDLGYNSLTGFDDQSAVLFNPRSKLEHLYLNNNKLKGSLPVPPPSISDYDVSNNALEGEIPPLFCNLTLLGDLYLFDNSFSGKLPPCLINLSTLYILQLEGNHFGGTIPDTWTNKCNIRAMILSENQFEGGLPRSLVNCTGLEILDVGNNQINDTFPFWSATLPELKVLVLRSNKFSGAIRDPDPYQNKSRAIFPMLHIIDLSHNSFSGPLPHSYFQKWDAMKVFKDQEEPAYLAITITNKGASREYLGIQTSLNLLDVSSNRFEGEIPELIGDLIGLHSINFSNNFLTGHIPSSLRNLSKLEALDLSYNNLSGQIPQQLALLNFLEIFNVAHNNLTGPIPHGQQFDTFLDSSYEGNAGLCGKPLSEECGNSKDSPPPSSIVEEEEETGTALEFGWKPVVIGYGCGLVIGIVVGHFVIHRRSVWFVYTFRIRPPK
;
A
#
# COMPACT_ATOMS: atom_id res chain seq x y z
N MET A 1 7.85 -1.20 16.17
CA MET A 1 8.44 -2.46 16.71
C MET A 1 8.91 -2.23 18.13
N VAL A 2 8.76 -3.19 19.04
CA VAL A 2 9.29 -3.11 20.42
C VAL A 2 10.43 -4.13 20.54
N PHE A 3 11.65 -3.65 20.78
CA PHE A 3 12.79 -4.51 21.11
C PHE A 3 12.92 -4.63 22.62
N ASN A 4 13.17 -5.86 23.10
CA ASN A 4 13.29 -6.18 24.53
C ASN A 4 14.74 -6.57 24.85
N GLU A 5 15.41 -5.80 25.71
CA GLU A 5 16.84 -5.98 26.01
C GLU A 5 17.08 -7.02 27.11
N SER A 6 17.29 -8.29 26.74
CA SER A 6 17.89 -9.27 27.67
C SER A 6 18.47 -10.52 27.00
N GLU A 7 19.73 -10.49 26.54
CA GLU A 7 20.70 -11.61 26.60
C GLU A 7 22.06 -11.24 25.96
N MET A 8 23.08 -10.96 26.78
CA MET A 8 24.51 -10.88 26.36
C MET A 8 25.45 -10.81 27.60
N LEU A 9 25.39 -11.81 28.48
CA LEU A 9 26.28 -11.90 29.65
C LEU A 9 26.76 -13.34 29.89
N GLY A 10 28.04 -13.58 29.57
CA GLY A 10 28.69 -14.90 29.61
C GLY A 10 29.27 -15.25 28.23
N LEU A 11 30.50 -15.76 28.09
CA LEU A 11 31.49 -16.16 29.09
C LEU A 11 32.88 -15.67 28.67
N ALA A 12 33.70 -15.28 29.64
CA ALA A 12 35.13 -15.07 29.44
C ALA A 12 35.89 -15.64 30.64
N LYS A 13 36.73 -16.66 30.41
CA LYS A 13 37.90 -17.01 31.25
C LYS A 13 38.81 -18.07 30.65
N ASP A 14 40.11 -17.80 30.76
CA ASP A 14 41.27 -18.68 30.98
C ASP A 14 41.53 -19.87 30.02
N GLY A 15 42.72 -19.91 29.38
CA GLY A 15 43.12 -21.07 28.55
C GLY A 15 44.42 -21.01 27.72
N GLU A 16 45.51 -20.36 28.17
CA GLU A 16 46.81 -20.50 27.47
C GLU A 16 47.50 -21.85 27.76
N SER A 17 48.05 -22.52 26.74
CA SER A 17 49.50 -22.82 26.64
C SER A 17 49.86 -23.99 25.70
N SER A 18 50.99 -23.84 24.98
CA SER A 18 51.67 -24.86 24.13
C SER A 18 50.88 -25.35 22.89
N SER A 19 51.51 -25.81 21.80
CA SER A 19 52.93 -26.11 21.52
C SER A 19 53.30 -25.81 20.06
N GLY A 20 54.56 -25.42 19.79
CA GLY A 20 55.14 -25.45 18.43
C GLY A 20 56.03 -26.68 18.22
N GLY A 21 56.11 -27.19 16.99
CA GLY A 21 56.93 -28.37 16.64
C GLY A 21 56.94 -28.66 15.14
N GLU A 22 58.12 -28.55 14.53
CA GLU A 22 58.42 -28.67 13.09
C GLU A 22 58.32 -30.11 12.53
N VAL A 23 58.18 -30.21 11.19
CA VAL A 23 58.83 -31.22 10.29
C VAL A 23 58.27 -32.69 10.38
N ASP A 24 58.21 -33.52 9.33
CA ASP A 24 58.87 -33.56 8.00
C ASP A 24 57.97 -34.02 6.82
N LYS A 25 58.55 -34.24 5.63
CA LYS A 25 57.96 -34.77 4.37
C LYS A 25 58.17 -36.28 4.17
N GLU A 26 57.40 -36.88 3.25
CA GLU A 26 57.78 -37.78 2.11
C GLU A 26 56.48 -38.40 1.51
N THR A 27 56.11 -38.21 0.21
CA THR A 27 56.51 -38.94 -1.04
C THR A 27 56.14 -40.44 -1.08
N SER A 28 55.73 -41.09 -2.19
CA SER A 28 55.68 -40.75 -3.64
C SER A 28 54.73 -41.67 -4.45
N ASN A 29 54.29 -41.23 -5.65
CA ASN A 29 54.17 -42.00 -6.94
C ASN A 29 53.44 -41.12 -7.99
N ILE A 30 54.04 -40.66 -9.11
CA ILE A 30 54.31 -41.35 -10.40
C ILE A 30 53.00 -41.71 -11.16
N GLY A 31 52.72 -41.22 -12.38
CA GLY A 31 53.40 -40.22 -13.24
C GLY A 31 53.12 -40.42 -14.75
N ILE A 32 53.63 -39.52 -15.63
CA ILE A 32 53.84 -39.69 -17.11
C ILE A 32 52.53 -39.75 -17.95
N GLU A 33 52.30 -39.13 -19.12
CA GLU A 33 52.89 -38.09 -20.01
C GLU A 33 51.65 -37.36 -20.66
N ASP A 34 51.67 -36.26 -21.43
CA ASP A 34 52.63 -35.72 -22.41
C ASP A 34 52.39 -34.20 -22.64
N ASN A 35 53.30 -33.46 -23.31
CA ASN A 35 53.20 -31.98 -23.51
C ASN A 35 54.11 -31.48 -24.66
N PRO A 36 53.61 -30.67 -25.62
CA PRO A 36 54.02 -29.24 -25.69
C PRO A 36 52.89 -28.30 -26.21
N GLY A 37 52.94 -26.96 -26.12
CA GLY A 37 53.90 -25.98 -25.54
C GLY A 37 53.23 -24.58 -25.55
N LYS A 38 53.62 -23.59 -24.73
CA LYS A 38 54.81 -22.69 -24.89
C LYS A 38 54.91 -22.11 -26.32
N ASN A 39 55.11 -20.81 -26.58
CA ASN A 39 55.62 -19.67 -25.78
C ASN A 39 55.27 -18.34 -26.55
N VAL A 40 55.35 -17.08 -26.06
CA VAL A 40 55.77 -16.48 -24.77
C VAL A 40 55.20 -15.03 -24.59
N THR A 41 55.64 -14.34 -23.53
CA THR A 41 55.56 -12.93 -23.04
C THR A 41 55.95 -11.77 -24.01
N HIS A 42 55.95 -10.45 -23.70
CA HIS A 42 55.69 -9.60 -22.49
C HIS A 42 55.26 -8.17 -22.94
N GLU A 43 55.12 -7.24 -21.98
CA GLU A 43 55.16 -5.75 -22.01
C GLU A 43 56.01 -5.06 -23.14
N GLU A 44 55.89 -3.76 -23.49
CA GLU A 44 55.33 -2.58 -22.77
C GLU A 44 55.02 -1.35 -23.70
N HIS A 45 54.12 -0.46 -23.25
CA HIS A 45 54.09 1.02 -23.40
C HIS A 45 54.04 1.80 -24.75
N HIS A 46 53.30 2.94 -24.66
CA HIS A 46 53.44 4.26 -25.31
C HIS A 46 52.64 4.68 -26.56
N ASN A 47 52.23 5.97 -26.52
CA ASN A 47 51.30 6.68 -27.41
C ASN A 47 52.00 7.26 -28.65
N THR A 48 51.28 7.31 -29.79
CA THR A 48 50.99 8.51 -30.63
C THR A 48 49.98 8.07 -31.71
N GLU A 49 48.82 8.70 -31.96
CA GLU A 49 48.51 10.05 -32.49
C GLU A 49 48.38 10.10 -34.03
N VAL A 50 47.45 10.92 -34.54
CA VAL A 50 47.23 11.34 -35.96
C VAL A 50 46.71 10.32 -37.00
N ILE A 51 45.37 10.25 -37.11
CA ILE A 51 44.52 10.58 -38.29
C ILE A 51 45.07 10.32 -39.74
N GLN A 52 44.22 9.67 -40.57
CA GLN A 52 43.87 10.01 -41.99
C GLN A 52 44.34 9.11 -43.16
N GLU A 53 43.34 8.71 -43.98
CA GLU A 53 43.42 8.36 -45.43
C GLU A 53 44.20 7.10 -45.88
N GLN A 54 44.00 6.52 -47.09
CA GLN A 54 43.36 7.03 -48.33
C GLN A 54 42.84 5.91 -49.27
N VAL A 55 41.97 6.29 -50.23
CA VAL A 55 41.53 5.58 -51.46
C VAL A 55 40.63 4.34 -51.25
N ASP A 56 39.37 4.24 -51.68
CA ASP A 56 38.53 4.83 -52.78
C ASP A 56 38.46 4.05 -54.11
N GLU A 57 37.35 4.32 -54.82
CA GLU A 57 37.01 3.97 -56.21
C GLU A 57 36.63 2.49 -56.51
N VAL A 58 35.61 2.19 -57.34
CA VAL A 58 34.93 3.05 -58.33
C VAL A 58 33.48 2.61 -58.66
N VAL A 59 32.55 3.59 -58.81
CA VAL A 59 31.34 3.60 -59.72
C VAL A 59 30.17 2.63 -59.38
N ASP A 60 28.86 2.98 -59.42
CA ASP A 60 28.05 4.16 -59.82
C ASP A 60 26.59 3.98 -59.26
N ARG A 61 25.57 4.86 -59.32
CA ARG A 61 25.28 6.33 -59.40
C ARG A 61 23.74 6.48 -59.57
N ILE A 62 23.02 7.57 -59.29
CA ILE A 62 23.25 8.87 -58.61
C ILE A 62 21.86 9.40 -58.14
N ASP A 63 21.80 10.40 -57.25
CA ASP A 63 20.54 11.04 -56.81
C ASP A 63 19.95 12.05 -57.83
N GLU A 64 18.66 12.38 -57.69
CA GLU A 64 18.15 13.73 -57.96
C GLU A 64 16.88 14.02 -57.13
N GLU A 65 16.58 15.29 -56.85
CA GLU A 65 15.77 15.74 -55.70
C GLU A 65 14.70 16.80 -56.10
N VAL A 66 13.71 17.01 -55.21
CA VAL A 66 12.75 18.15 -55.15
C VAL A 66 11.63 18.22 -56.22
N VAL A 67 10.36 18.39 -55.76
CA VAL A 67 9.43 19.50 -56.11
C VAL A 67 8.00 19.27 -55.57
N ASN A 68 7.62 20.18 -54.66
CA ASN A 68 6.30 20.75 -54.32
C ASN A 68 4.96 20.27 -54.95
N ILE A 69 4.02 19.91 -54.04
CA ILE A 69 2.73 20.61 -53.72
C ILE A 69 1.55 20.63 -54.74
N ASP A 70 0.35 20.44 -54.17
CA ASP A 70 -1.02 20.83 -54.58
C ASP A 70 -1.88 20.08 -55.65
N ASN A 71 -2.88 19.36 -55.09
CA ASN A 71 -4.34 19.58 -55.27
C ASN A 71 -5.17 19.06 -56.49
N LEU A 72 -6.47 18.84 -56.17
CA LEU A 72 -7.70 18.86 -56.99
C LEU A 72 -8.17 17.63 -57.82
N HIS A 73 -9.17 16.96 -57.22
CA HIS A 73 -10.52 16.64 -57.78
C HIS A 73 -10.78 15.54 -58.85
N ASP A 74 -11.60 14.57 -58.38
CA ASP A 74 -12.91 14.13 -58.92
C ASP A 74 -13.13 12.98 -59.94
N TYR A 75 -14.11 12.15 -59.51
CA TYR A 75 -15.12 11.36 -60.23
C TYR A 75 -14.81 10.22 -61.24
N ASN A 76 -15.31 9.04 -60.83
CA ASN A 76 -16.04 8.03 -61.63
C ASN A 76 -15.36 7.31 -62.81
N LEU A 77 -15.28 5.97 -62.72
CA LEU A 77 -16.19 5.05 -63.44
C LEU A 77 -16.05 3.58 -63.01
N ALA A 78 -17.16 2.85 -63.02
CA ALA A 78 -17.29 1.38 -62.93
C ALA A 78 -17.69 0.84 -64.33
N PRO A 79 -17.85 -0.49 -64.63
CA PRO A 79 -18.06 -1.64 -63.73
C PRO A 79 -17.38 -2.99 -64.12
N ASP A 80 -17.70 -4.07 -63.36
CA ASP A 80 -17.59 -5.52 -63.68
C ASP A 80 -16.19 -6.12 -64.02
N ARG A 81 -15.82 -7.37 -63.66
CA ARG A 81 -16.45 -8.43 -62.85
C ARG A 81 -15.42 -9.47 -62.36
N GLU A 82 -15.82 -10.25 -61.34
CA GLU A 82 -15.33 -11.61 -61.00
C GLU A 82 -13.81 -11.87 -60.81
N ARG A 83 -13.40 -11.99 -59.54
CA ARG A 83 -12.96 -13.26 -58.90
C ARG A 83 -12.68 -13.05 -57.41
N ARG A 84 -13.35 -13.81 -56.53
CA ARG A 84 -13.07 -13.82 -55.08
C ARG A 84 -12.31 -15.09 -54.68
N GLN A 85 -11.10 -14.92 -54.16
CA GLN A 85 -10.47 -15.83 -53.20
C GLN A 85 -10.46 -15.13 -51.83
N PRO A 86 -10.38 -15.86 -50.70
CA PRO A 86 -10.54 -15.26 -49.38
C PRO A 86 -9.34 -14.37 -49.03
N LYS A 87 -9.61 -13.08 -48.71
CA LYS A 87 -8.67 -12.25 -47.96
C LYS A 87 -8.76 -12.63 -46.48
N ALA A 88 -7.61 -12.68 -45.80
CA ALA A 88 -7.59 -12.64 -44.34
C ALA A 88 -8.21 -11.32 -43.86
N LEU A 89 -8.93 -11.37 -42.73
CA LEU A 89 -9.61 -10.22 -42.16
C LEU A 89 -8.91 -9.84 -40.86
N ASN A 90 -8.20 -8.70 -40.85
CA ASN A 90 -7.81 -8.07 -39.59
C ASN A 90 -9.08 -7.57 -38.89
N LEU A 91 -9.22 -7.94 -37.63
CA LEU A 91 -10.19 -7.37 -36.69
C LEU A 91 -9.38 -6.83 -35.51
N GLU A 92 -9.33 -5.51 -35.38
CA GLU A 92 -8.84 -4.87 -34.17
C GLU A 92 -9.91 -5.06 -33.08
N LEU A 93 -9.67 -6.04 -32.21
CA LEU A 93 -10.50 -6.32 -31.05
C LEU A 93 -10.19 -5.29 -29.96
N HIS A 94 -10.97 -4.21 -29.89
CA HIS A 94 -11.11 -3.48 -28.63
C HIS A 94 -11.65 -4.45 -27.58
N GLN A 95 -10.88 -4.62 -26.50
CA GLN A 95 -11.23 -5.52 -25.41
C GLN A 95 -12.43 -4.94 -24.63
N LEU A 96 -13.61 -5.55 -24.77
CA LEU A 96 -14.62 -5.48 -23.71
C LEU A 96 -14.23 -6.52 -22.65
N ASP A 97 -13.79 -6.06 -21.49
CA ASP A 97 -13.41 -6.92 -20.38
C ASP A 97 -14.67 -7.42 -19.66
N ILE A 98 -14.75 -8.73 -19.39
CA ILE A 98 -15.89 -9.36 -18.70
C ILE A 98 -15.32 -10.04 -17.47
N LYS A 99 -15.11 -9.24 -16.42
CA LYS A 99 -14.83 -9.73 -15.08
C LYS A 99 -16.02 -10.55 -14.57
N MET A 100 -15.83 -11.85 -14.42
CA MET A 100 -16.56 -12.63 -13.42
C MET A 100 -15.89 -12.35 -12.08
N THR A 101 -16.59 -11.73 -11.14
CA THR A 101 -16.06 -11.43 -9.80
C THR A 101 -17.18 -11.52 -8.78
N PHE A 102 -16.98 -12.36 -7.77
CA PHE A 102 -17.82 -12.48 -6.58
C PHE A 102 -16.91 -12.81 -5.39
N LEU A 103 -16.77 -11.83 -4.49
CA LEU A 103 -16.44 -11.90 -3.05
C LEU A 103 -15.25 -12.79 -2.58
N HIS A 104 -14.33 -12.35 -1.72
CA HIS A 104 -14.22 -11.13 -0.90
C HIS A 104 -12.88 -10.40 -1.14
N GLY A 105 -12.74 -9.17 -0.62
CA GLY A 105 -11.49 -8.38 -0.62
C GLY A 105 -11.69 -6.96 -1.15
N ASP A 106 -11.49 -5.96 -0.29
CA ASP A 106 -11.85 -4.55 -0.53
C ASP A 106 -11.11 -3.87 -1.69
N PHE A 107 -11.85 -3.07 -2.47
CA PHE A 107 -11.34 -1.92 -3.22
C PHE A 107 -12.45 -0.87 -3.37
N GLU A 108 -12.35 0.25 -2.67
CA GLU A 108 -13.20 1.43 -2.90
C GLU A 108 -12.71 2.22 -4.13
N GLU A 109 -13.23 1.91 -5.33
CA GLU A 109 -13.16 2.82 -6.48
C GLU A 109 -14.53 3.02 -7.12
N GLU A 110 -15.07 4.25 -7.04
CA GLU A 110 -16.32 4.62 -7.71
C GLU A 110 -16.11 4.71 -9.24
N ILE A 111 -16.40 3.64 -9.97
CA ILE A 111 -16.44 3.69 -11.45
C ILE A 111 -17.64 4.52 -11.91
N TYR A 112 -17.43 5.84 -12.01
CA TYR A 112 -18.36 6.79 -12.63
C TYR A 112 -18.51 6.51 -14.14
N MET A 113 -19.44 5.63 -14.50
CA MET A 113 -19.96 5.56 -15.88
C MET A 113 -20.73 6.85 -16.18
N ALA A 114 -20.02 7.85 -16.70
CA ALA A 114 -20.52 9.18 -16.99
C ALA A 114 -21.78 9.14 -17.89
N GLN A 115 -22.84 9.82 -17.45
CA GLN A 115 -24.10 9.90 -18.20
C GLN A 115 -23.95 10.82 -19.44
N PRO A 116 -24.25 10.35 -20.66
CA PRO A 116 -24.54 11.23 -21.77
C PRO A 116 -25.99 11.74 -21.63
N GLU A 117 -26.18 13.05 -21.44
CA GLU A 117 -27.52 13.66 -21.32
C GLU A 117 -28.33 13.48 -22.63
N GLY A 118 -29.25 12.50 -22.69
CA GLY A 118 -29.88 12.13 -23.97
C GLY A 118 -31.07 11.14 -23.98
N TYR A 119 -32.17 11.50 -23.31
CA TYR A 119 -33.49 10.81 -23.39
C TYR A 119 -34.10 10.84 -24.83
N VAL A 120 -34.76 9.83 -25.43
CA VAL A 120 -35.07 8.40 -25.10
C VAL A 120 -35.34 7.61 -26.44
N ARG A 121 -35.82 6.34 -26.35
CA ARG A 121 -36.79 5.64 -27.25
C ARG A 121 -36.47 5.43 -28.76
N GLY A 122 -37.14 4.43 -29.37
CA GLY A 122 -37.35 4.36 -30.83
C GLY A 122 -36.53 3.35 -31.64
N ALA A 123 -35.82 2.41 -31.01
CA ALA A 123 -35.10 1.36 -31.73
C ALA A 123 -36.03 0.46 -32.56
N LYS A 124 -35.58 0.03 -33.74
CA LYS A 124 -36.27 -0.88 -34.66
C LYS A 124 -35.60 -2.25 -34.61
N ARG A 125 -36.36 -3.33 -34.72
CA ARG A 125 -35.80 -4.68 -34.91
C ARG A 125 -35.29 -4.81 -36.34
N SER A 126 -34.13 -5.44 -36.55
CA SER A 126 -33.66 -5.77 -37.89
C SER A 126 -34.61 -6.76 -38.56
N THR A 127 -34.87 -6.55 -39.85
CA THR A 127 -35.65 -7.47 -40.68
C THR A 127 -34.83 -8.63 -41.24
N PHE A 128 -33.51 -8.57 -41.09
CA PHE A 128 -32.57 -9.57 -41.60
C PHE A 128 -32.06 -10.51 -40.50
N ASP A 129 -31.98 -10.04 -39.26
CA ASP A 129 -31.63 -10.86 -38.10
C ASP A 129 -32.53 -10.51 -36.91
N LEU A 130 -33.25 -11.50 -36.41
CA LEU A 130 -34.24 -11.32 -35.35
C LEU A 130 -33.62 -11.06 -33.97
N CYS A 131 -32.33 -11.32 -33.78
CA CYS A 131 -31.60 -11.04 -32.55
C CYS A 131 -30.94 -9.65 -32.55
N VAL A 132 -31.03 -8.90 -33.65
CA VAL A 132 -30.45 -7.56 -33.78
C VAL A 132 -31.51 -6.48 -33.74
N TYR A 133 -31.31 -5.48 -32.89
CA TYR A 133 -32.05 -4.22 -32.86
C TYR A 133 -31.12 -3.08 -33.28
N TYR A 134 -31.66 -2.00 -33.83
CA TYR A 134 -30.87 -0.86 -34.26
C TYR A 134 -31.60 0.46 -34.04
N LYS A 135 -30.86 1.52 -33.74
CA LYS A 135 -31.39 2.89 -33.63
C LYS A 135 -30.48 3.86 -34.36
N GLU A 136 -31.09 4.70 -35.19
CA GLU A 136 -30.49 5.87 -35.81
C GLU A 136 -30.41 7.00 -34.77
N LEU A 137 -29.23 7.57 -34.59
CA LEU A 137 -28.94 8.67 -33.67
C LEU A 137 -29.18 10.02 -34.35
N SER A 138 -29.29 11.09 -33.56
CA SER A 138 -29.50 12.46 -34.04
C SER A 138 -28.33 13.03 -34.87
N ASN A 139 -27.15 12.39 -34.84
CA ASN A 139 -26.00 12.71 -35.70
C ASN A 139 -25.96 11.90 -37.02
N GLY A 140 -26.92 10.99 -37.25
CA GLY A 140 -26.95 10.11 -38.42
C GLY A 140 -26.12 8.82 -38.29
N GLU A 141 -25.44 8.59 -37.17
CA GLU A 141 -24.85 7.28 -36.87
C GLU A 141 -25.92 6.27 -36.45
N PHE A 142 -25.58 4.98 -36.53
CA PHE A 142 -26.43 3.90 -36.03
C PHE A 142 -25.75 3.20 -34.84
N ILE A 143 -26.52 2.86 -33.82
CA ILE A 143 -26.14 1.85 -32.83
C ILE A 143 -26.92 0.58 -33.14
N TYR A 144 -26.21 -0.54 -33.20
CA TYR A 144 -26.76 -1.88 -33.34
C TYR A 144 -26.57 -2.64 -32.02
N LEU A 145 -27.60 -3.37 -31.59
CA LEU A 145 -27.63 -4.17 -30.38
C LEU A 145 -27.85 -5.63 -30.76
N LEU A 146 -26.89 -6.50 -30.44
CA LEU A 146 -27.06 -7.95 -30.52
C LEU A 146 -27.47 -8.49 -29.15
N LEU A 147 -28.59 -9.21 -29.12
CA LEU A 147 -28.94 -10.14 -28.04
C LEU A 147 -28.41 -11.52 -28.42
N TYR A 148 -27.46 -12.08 -27.66
CA TYR A 148 -26.92 -13.41 -27.93
C TYR A 148 -26.95 -14.28 -26.67
N VAL A 149 -27.70 -15.40 -26.76
CA VAL A 149 -27.89 -16.38 -25.68
C VAL A 149 -28.11 -15.71 -24.31
N ASP A 150 -29.25 -15.01 -24.24
CA ASP A 150 -30.11 -14.86 -23.05
C ASP A 150 -29.56 -13.98 -21.88
N ASP A 151 -28.24 -13.96 -21.62
CA ASP A 151 -27.56 -13.03 -20.68
C ASP A 151 -26.69 -11.94 -21.35
N MET A 152 -26.31 -12.09 -22.63
CA MET A 152 -25.29 -11.23 -23.27
C MET A 152 -25.90 -10.17 -24.20
N LEU A 153 -25.76 -8.88 -23.82
CA LEU A 153 -26.18 -7.71 -24.61
C LEU A 153 -24.95 -6.96 -25.12
N ILE A 154 -24.77 -6.86 -26.44
CA ILE A 154 -23.57 -6.24 -27.04
C ILE A 154 -23.97 -5.12 -28.00
N ALA A 155 -23.37 -3.94 -27.80
CA ALA A 155 -23.59 -2.75 -28.62
C ALA A 155 -22.41 -2.52 -29.59
N CYS A 156 -22.73 -2.30 -30.86
CA CYS A 156 -21.78 -2.10 -31.97
C CYS A 156 -22.16 -0.85 -32.78
N LYS A 157 -21.19 -0.18 -33.40
CA LYS A 157 -21.46 0.96 -34.31
C LYS A 157 -21.75 0.49 -35.73
N HIS A 158 -21.30 -0.69 -36.13
CA HIS A 158 -21.46 -1.21 -37.48
C HIS A 158 -21.99 -2.64 -37.52
N MET A 159 -22.91 -2.92 -38.45
CA MET A 159 -23.57 -4.22 -38.58
C MET A 159 -22.58 -5.36 -38.87
N ASP A 160 -21.48 -5.07 -39.58
CA ASP A 160 -20.44 -6.04 -39.92
C ASP A 160 -19.67 -6.54 -38.67
N GLU A 161 -19.59 -5.73 -37.60
CA GLU A 161 -19.00 -6.10 -36.31
C GLU A 161 -19.81 -7.24 -35.68
N ILE A 162 -21.15 -7.09 -35.64
CA ILE A 162 -22.08 -8.09 -35.12
C ILE A 162 -21.97 -9.44 -35.85
N ASP A 163 -21.88 -9.43 -37.19
CA ASP A 163 -21.79 -10.66 -37.97
C ASP A 163 -20.39 -11.30 -37.92
N ASN A 164 -19.35 -10.57 -37.54
CA ASN A 164 -18.05 -11.15 -37.21
C ASN A 164 -18.03 -11.68 -35.76
N LEU A 165 -18.70 -11.01 -34.84
CA LEU A 165 -18.83 -11.43 -33.44
C LEU A 165 -19.59 -12.75 -33.31
N LYS A 166 -20.69 -12.92 -34.04
CA LYS A 166 -21.42 -14.22 -34.13
C LYS A 166 -20.50 -15.35 -34.59
N LYS A 167 -19.64 -15.12 -35.59
CA LYS A 167 -18.66 -16.11 -36.07
C LYS A 167 -17.59 -16.40 -35.01
N LEU A 168 -17.16 -15.40 -34.25
CA LEU A 168 -16.20 -15.58 -33.15
C LEU A 168 -16.79 -16.41 -32.01
N ILE A 169 -18.04 -16.15 -31.62
CA ILE A 169 -18.74 -16.92 -30.59
C ILE A 169 -18.97 -18.36 -31.08
N SER A 170 -19.55 -18.55 -32.27
CA SER A 170 -19.76 -19.87 -32.87
C SER A 170 -18.49 -20.61 -33.32
N SER A 171 -17.29 -20.04 -33.16
CA SER A 171 -16.01 -20.75 -33.35
C SER A 171 -15.22 -20.97 -32.06
N LYS A 172 -15.49 -20.23 -30.98
CA LYS A 172 -14.98 -20.55 -29.63
C LYS A 172 -15.83 -21.60 -28.90
N PHE A 173 -17.13 -21.69 -29.21
CA PHE A 173 -18.08 -22.52 -28.46
C PHE A 173 -18.64 -23.69 -29.30
N ASP A 174 -17.82 -24.70 -29.63
CA ASP A 174 -18.31 -25.99 -30.18
C ASP A 174 -18.87 -26.89 -29.07
N MET A 175 -19.91 -26.42 -28.39
CA MET A 175 -20.48 -27.02 -27.17
C MET A 175 -21.22 -28.33 -27.47
N LYS A 176 -20.47 -29.43 -27.48
CA LYS A 176 -21.01 -30.80 -27.60
C LYS A 176 -21.27 -31.49 -26.27
N ASP A 177 -20.72 -30.99 -25.16
CA ASP A 177 -20.96 -31.53 -23.83
C ASP A 177 -21.75 -30.55 -22.94
N LEU A 178 -22.78 -31.06 -22.28
CA LEU A 178 -23.76 -30.26 -21.54
C LEU A 178 -23.39 -30.07 -20.06
N GLU A 179 -22.52 -30.91 -19.50
CA GLU A 179 -21.98 -30.65 -18.15
C GLU A 179 -21.06 -29.44 -18.13
N GLU A 180 -20.27 -29.22 -19.18
CA GLU A 180 -19.32 -28.11 -19.25
C GLU A 180 -20.03 -26.75 -19.28
N VAL A 181 -21.16 -26.65 -20.01
CA VAL A 181 -22.03 -25.46 -20.02
C VAL A 181 -22.63 -25.19 -18.64
N LYS A 182 -23.14 -26.23 -17.95
CA LYS A 182 -23.65 -26.11 -16.57
C LYS A 182 -22.55 -25.65 -15.60
N LYS A 183 -21.30 -26.12 -15.78
CA LYS A 183 -20.14 -25.75 -14.96
C LYS A 183 -19.70 -24.30 -15.14
N ILE A 184 -19.76 -23.77 -16.36
CA ILE A 184 -19.26 -22.44 -16.71
C ILE A 184 -20.29 -21.33 -16.40
N LEU A 185 -21.59 -21.61 -16.60
CA LEU A 185 -22.65 -20.60 -16.47
C LEU A 185 -23.51 -20.73 -15.20
N GLY A 186 -23.39 -21.81 -14.44
CA GLY A 186 -24.17 -22.04 -13.20
C GLY A 186 -25.66 -22.30 -13.40
N ILE A 187 -26.13 -22.43 -14.65
CA ILE A 187 -27.54 -22.63 -15.00
C ILE A 187 -27.89 -24.12 -14.96
N ASP A 188 -29.02 -24.46 -14.32
CA ASP A 188 -29.51 -25.84 -14.27
C ASP A 188 -30.25 -26.26 -15.54
N ILE A 189 -29.80 -27.36 -16.16
CA ILE A 189 -30.31 -27.84 -17.46
C ILE A 189 -31.23 -29.04 -17.23
N LEU A 190 -32.55 -28.80 -17.28
CA LEU A 190 -33.55 -29.86 -17.16
C LEU A 190 -33.75 -30.59 -18.49
N ARG A 191 -33.70 -31.93 -18.46
CA ARG A 191 -34.05 -32.81 -19.58
C ARG A 191 -35.43 -33.44 -19.35
N ASP A 192 -36.35 -33.24 -20.30
CA ASP A 192 -37.52 -34.11 -20.41
C ASP A 192 -37.07 -35.54 -20.76
N LYS A 193 -37.57 -36.52 -20.00
CA LYS A 193 -37.26 -37.95 -20.18
C LYS A 193 -38.06 -38.60 -21.30
N GLU A 194 -39.15 -37.99 -21.78
CA GLU A 194 -39.97 -38.56 -22.86
C GLU A 194 -39.58 -38.04 -24.26
N ASN A 195 -39.14 -36.77 -24.42
CA ASN A 195 -38.93 -36.17 -25.76
C ASN A 195 -37.50 -35.70 -26.12
N GLN A 196 -36.52 -35.75 -25.23
CA GLN A 196 -35.12 -35.30 -25.47
C GLN A 196 -34.92 -33.79 -25.79
N GLU A 197 -35.97 -32.96 -25.76
CA GLU A 197 -35.83 -31.51 -25.88
C GLU A 197 -35.27 -30.88 -24.59
N ILE A 198 -34.58 -29.75 -24.75
CA ILE A 198 -33.90 -29.00 -23.68
C ILE A 198 -34.53 -27.61 -23.59
N PHE A 199 -34.87 -27.18 -22.37
CA PHE A 199 -35.48 -25.87 -22.12
C PHE A 199 -34.63 -25.02 -21.16
N VAL A 200 -34.59 -23.71 -21.41
CA VAL A 200 -33.97 -22.67 -20.57
C VAL A 200 -35.00 -21.55 -20.38
N SER A 201 -35.00 -20.86 -19.23
CA SER A 201 -36.09 -19.94 -18.84
C SER A 201 -35.59 -18.69 -18.10
N GLN A 202 -34.98 -17.74 -18.82
CA GLN A 202 -34.45 -16.49 -18.23
C GLN A 202 -35.35 -15.26 -18.37
N ARG A 203 -36.61 -15.42 -18.81
CA ARG A 203 -37.51 -14.33 -19.24
C ARG A 203 -37.56 -13.09 -18.32
N LYS A 204 -37.54 -13.27 -16.99
CA LYS A 204 -37.56 -12.17 -16.00
C LYS A 204 -36.36 -11.22 -16.10
N TYR A 205 -35.16 -11.72 -16.44
CA TYR A 205 -33.93 -10.92 -16.44
C TYR A 205 -33.90 -9.96 -17.63
N ILE A 206 -34.18 -10.47 -18.83
CA ILE A 206 -34.33 -9.69 -20.07
C ILE A 206 -35.41 -8.60 -19.90
N GLU A 207 -36.52 -8.91 -19.24
CA GLU A 207 -37.58 -7.92 -18.93
C GLU A 207 -37.05 -6.78 -18.02
N LYS A 208 -36.29 -7.09 -16.94
CA LYS A 208 -35.63 -6.06 -16.10
C LYS A 208 -34.60 -5.22 -16.88
N VAL A 209 -33.78 -5.83 -17.74
CA VAL A 209 -32.79 -5.12 -18.58
C VAL A 209 -33.45 -4.18 -19.59
N LEU A 210 -34.53 -4.63 -20.25
CA LEU A 210 -35.30 -3.80 -21.19
C LEU A 210 -36.02 -2.64 -20.49
N GLU A 211 -36.46 -2.79 -19.24
CA GLU A 211 -36.96 -1.66 -18.45
C GLU A 211 -35.85 -0.67 -18.09
N ARG A 212 -34.65 -1.15 -17.68
CA ARG A 212 -33.50 -0.30 -17.28
C ARG A 212 -33.02 0.61 -18.43
N PHE A 213 -33.12 0.17 -19.68
CA PHE A 213 -32.85 1.01 -20.87
C PHE A 213 -34.07 1.74 -21.46
N ASN A 214 -35.21 1.75 -20.75
CA ASN A 214 -36.45 2.43 -21.15
C ASN A 214 -37.03 1.89 -22.48
N MET A 215 -36.88 0.58 -22.70
CA MET A 215 -37.24 -0.20 -23.90
C MET A 215 -38.36 -1.23 -23.66
N GLY A 216 -38.99 -1.26 -22.48
CA GLY A 216 -40.01 -2.25 -22.04
C GLY A 216 -41.32 -2.36 -22.87
N GLY A 217 -41.38 -1.78 -24.07
CA GLY A 217 -42.39 -2.10 -25.09
C GLY A 217 -41.94 -3.21 -26.07
N ALA A 218 -40.68 -3.63 -26.01
CA ALA A 218 -40.15 -4.72 -26.83
C ALA A 218 -40.47 -6.09 -26.20
N ASN A 219 -41.28 -6.89 -26.89
CA ASN A 219 -41.69 -8.21 -26.41
C ASN A 219 -40.71 -9.28 -26.95
N PRO A 220 -39.93 -9.97 -26.10
CA PRO A 220 -39.02 -11.01 -26.56
C PRO A 220 -39.82 -12.21 -27.11
N VAL A 221 -39.61 -12.51 -28.39
CA VAL A 221 -40.27 -13.63 -29.08
C VAL A 221 -39.43 -14.89 -28.90
N ILE A 222 -39.92 -15.83 -28.10
CA ILE A 222 -39.38 -17.20 -28.02
C ILE A 222 -39.35 -17.76 -29.44
N THR A 223 -38.16 -18.03 -29.96
CA THR A 223 -37.96 -18.55 -31.31
C THR A 223 -37.66 -20.05 -31.21
N PRO A 224 -38.56 -20.94 -31.66
CA PRO A 224 -38.28 -22.37 -31.63
C PRO A 224 -37.11 -22.71 -32.55
N LEU A 225 -36.18 -23.54 -32.08
CA LEU A 225 -35.24 -24.24 -32.96
C LEU A 225 -36.06 -25.14 -33.90
N ALA A 226 -35.88 -24.99 -35.21
CA ALA A 226 -36.77 -25.58 -36.20
C ALA A 226 -36.37 -27.03 -36.57
N PRO A 227 -37.20 -28.05 -36.33
CA PRO A 227 -37.02 -29.38 -36.91
C PRO A 227 -37.52 -29.44 -38.36
N HIS A 228 -36.98 -30.38 -39.15
CA HIS A 228 -37.35 -30.56 -40.55
C HIS A 228 -38.70 -31.30 -40.74
N PHE A 229 -39.49 -30.84 -41.73
CA PHE A 229 -40.49 -31.60 -42.51
C PHE A 229 -41.66 -32.32 -41.80
N ASN A 230 -42.69 -31.53 -41.46
CA ASN A 230 -44.07 -31.66 -41.99
C ASN A 230 -44.69 -33.07 -42.22
N MET A 231 -45.69 -33.46 -41.40
CA MET A 231 -47.09 -33.59 -41.85
C MET A 231 -48.11 -33.93 -40.74
N GLY A 232 -49.38 -33.56 -40.96
CA GLY A 232 -50.56 -34.27 -40.43
C GLY A 232 -50.93 -34.03 -38.97
N GLY A 233 -51.86 -33.11 -38.70
CA GLY A 233 -52.33 -32.84 -37.34
C GLY A 233 -53.32 -33.88 -36.80
N PHE A 234 -53.16 -34.21 -35.51
CA PHE A 234 -54.22 -34.73 -34.64
C PHE A 234 -54.27 -33.88 -33.37
N ALA A 235 -55.46 -33.50 -32.92
CA ALA A 235 -55.62 -32.81 -31.64
C ALA A 235 -55.50 -33.81 -30.49
N MET A 236 -54.66 -33.51 -29.48
CA MET A 236 -54.65 -34.24 -28.22
C MET A 236 -55.52 -33.56 -27.15
N ASP A 237 -55.98 -34.37 -26.20
CA ASP A 237 -57.10 -34.07 -25.29
C ASP A 237 -56.68 -33.07 -24.19
N PRO A 238 -57.42 -31.94 -23.98
CA PRO A 238 -57.13 -30.94 -22.95
C PRO A 238 -57.41 -31.42 -21.50
N LYS A 239 -57.22 -32.71 -21.20
CA LYS A 239 -57.53 -33.36 -19.91
C LYS A 239 -56.32 -33.86 -19.12
N LYS A 240 -55.10 -33.44 -19.47
CA LYS A 240 -53.90 -33.57 -18.62
C LYS A 240 -53.40 -32.26 -17.99
N ALA A 241 -54.07 -31.13 -18.24
CA ALA A 241 -53.70 -29.82 -17.68
C ALA A 241 -54.43 -29.54 -16.34
N ALA A 242 -54.11 -30.28 -15.27
CA ALA A 242 -54.82 -30.14 -13.98
C ALA A 242 -54.04 -30.57 -12.71
N SER A 243 -52.75 -30.23 -12.57
CA SER A 243 -52.04 -30.33 -11.28
C SER A 243 -50.90 -29.31 -11.14
N SER A 244 -51.20 -28.01 -11.27
CA SER A 244 -50.28 -26.97 -10.78
C SER A 244 -50.41 -26.88 -9.26
N TYR A 245 -49.49 -27.51 -8.53
CA TYR A 245 -49.41 -27.37 -7.09
C TYR A 245 -49.00 -25.93 -6.76
N ARG A 246 -49.89 -25.22 -6.06
CA ARG A 246 -49.67 -23.83 -5.63
C ARG A 246 -49.02 -23.81 -4.26
N CYS A 247 -48.30 -22.73 -3.95
CA CYS A 247 -47.77 -22.50 -2.61
C CYS A 247 -48.86 -22.67 -1.55
N HIS A 248 -48.60 -23.50 -0.54
CA HIS A 248 -49.55 -23.74 0.53
C HIS A 248 -49.86 -22.43 1.27
N GLU A 249 -51.16 -22.17 1.49
CA GLU A 249 -51.61 -20.87 2.01
C GLU A 249 -51.00 -20.54 3.39
N HIS A 250 -50.75 -21.55 4.23
CA HIS A 250 -50.12 -21.36 5.53
C HIS A 250 -48.63 -20.99 5.44
N GLU A 251 -47.90 -21.49 4.43
CA GLU A 251 -46.50 -21.11 4.17
C GLU A 251 -46.45 -19.70 3.59
N ARG A 252 -47.26 -19.41 2.57
CA ARG A 252 -47.45 -18.05 2.01
C ARG A 252 -47.76 -17.02 3.09
N SER A 253 -48.65 -17.33 4.02
CA SER A 253 -48.98 -16.45 5.15
C SER A 253 -47.84 -16.32 6.15
N SER A 254 -47.07 -17.39 6.40
CA SER A 254 -45.91 -17.36 7.31
C SER A 254 -44.75 -16.54 6.75
N LEU A 255 -44.53 -16.58 5.42
CA LEU A 255 -43.60 -15.73 4.70
C LEU A 255 -44.00 -14.24 4.75
N LEU A 256 -45.28 -13.92 4.51
CA LEU A 256 -45.76 -12.54 4.63
C LEU A 256 -45.67 -12.00 6.08
N GLN A 257 -45.93 -12.85 7.08
CA GLN A 257 -45.70 -12.51 8.49
C GLN A 257 -44.20 -12.31 8.80
N PHE A 258 -43.31 -13.08 8.15
CA PHE A 258 -41.86 -12.93 8.32
C PHE A 258 -41.41 -11.57 7.75
N LYS A 259 -41.79 -11.24 6.51
CA LYS A 259 -41.51 -9.93 5.89
C LYS A 259 -42.01 -8.75 6.74
N GLN A 260 -43.16 -8.89 7.41
CA GLN A 260 -43.72 -7.87 8.31
C GLN A 260 -42.95 -7.67 9.62
N SER A 261 -41.95 -8.51 9.92
CA SER A 261 -41.19 -8.46 11.18
C SER A 261 -39.89 -7.63 11.09
N PHE A 262 -39.52 -7.15 9.90
CA PHE A 262 -38.26 -6.43 9.64
C PHE A 262 -38.52 -5.05 9.02
N VAL A 263 -37.58 -4.13 9.26
CA VAL A 263 -37.42 -2.92 8.45
C VAL A 263 -36.59 -3.31 7.22
N ILE A 264 -36.83 -2.65 6.08
CA ILE A 264 -35.99 -2.75 4.90
C ILE A 264 -35.31 -1.40 4.73
N HIS A 265 -33.99 -1.35 4.77
CA HIS A 265 -33.24 -0.13 4.45
C HIS A 265 -32.99 -0.07 2.95
N GLU A 266 -33.82 0.70 2.23
CA GLU A 266 -33.60 1.01 0.82
C GLU A 266 -32.45 2.03 0.70
N SER A 267 -31.40 1.66 -0.02
CA SER A 267 -30.37 2.59 -0.54
C SER A 267 -30.62 2.85 -2.02
N ASP A 268 -30.10 3.95 -2.57
CA ASP A 268 -30.27 4.31 -3.98
C ASP A 268 -29.62 3.32 -4.98
N SER A 269 -28.87 2.33 -4.50
CA SER A 269 -28.09 1.38 -5.31
C SER A 269 -28.54 -0.10 -5.22
N ALA A 270 -29.32 -0.50 -4.21
CA ALA A 270 -29.53 -1.92 -3.88
C ALA A 270 -31.01 -2.39 -3.85
N TYR A 271 -31.23 -3.70 -4.06
CA TYR A 271 -32.57 -4.28 -4.26
C TYR A 271 -32.87 -5.44 -3.29
N SER A 272 -33.88 -5.26 -2.44
CA SER A 272 -34.34 -6.30 -1.51
C SER A 272 -35.21 -7.36 -2.18
N LYS A 273 -34.84 -8.65 -2.07
CA LYS A 273 -35.58 -9.79 -2.67
C LYS A 273 -37.03 -9.85 -2.17
N VAL A 274 -37.28 -9.52 -0.90
CA VAL A 274 -38.65 -9.51 -0.33
C VAL A 274 -39.56 -8.47 -0.97
N SER A 275 -39.06 -7.46 -1.69
CA SER A 275 -39.90 -6.50 -2.42
C SER A 275 -40.75 -7.15 -3.52
N SER A 276 -40.32 -8.30 -4.06
CA SER A 276 -41.13 -9.14 -4.94
C SER A 276 -42.39 -9.74 -4.27
N TRP A 277 -42.43 -9.83 -2.94
CA TRP A 277 -43.41 -10.66 -2.22
C TRP A 277 -44.76 -9.97 -2.11
N ASN A 278 -45.77 -10.56 -2.75
CA ASN A 278 -47.12 -10.00 -2.88
C ASN A 278 -48.18 -11.11 -2.77
N GLY A 279 -49.04 -11.03 -1.76
CA GLY A 279 -50.06 -12.03 -1.45
C GLY A 279 -51.14 -12.26 -2.53
N SER A 280 -51.22 -11.41 -3.56
CA SER A 280 -52.07 -11.66 -4.74
C SER A 280 -51.47 -12.67 -5.73
N LYS A 281 -50.16 -12.94 -5.64
CA LYS A 281 -49.43 -13.94 -6.43
C LYS A 281 -49.22 -15.23 -5.64
N ASP A 282 -48.86 -16.27 -6.36
CA ASP A 282 -48.33 -17.52 -5.78
C ASP A 282 -46.96 -17.26 -5.14
N CYS A 283 -46.63 -17.90 -4.01
CA CYS A 283 -45.34 -17.64 -3.34
C CYS A 283 -44.17 -18.29 -4.07
N CYS A 284 -44.40 -19.41 -4.78
CA CYS A 284 -43.43 -20.08 -5.64
C CYS A 284 -43.03 -19.27 -6.89
N MET A 285 -43.51 -18.03 -7.03
CA MET A 285 -43.16 -17.09 -8.10
C MET A 285 -42.41 -15.85 -7.57
N TRP A 286 -42.23 -15.74 -6.25
CA TRP A 286 -41.52 -14.64 -5.60
C TRP A 286 -40.00 -14.83 -5.71
N GLU A 287 -39.25 -13.73 -5.72
CA GLU A 287 -37.78 -13.79 -5.70
C GLU A 287 -37.30 -14.25 -4.31
N GLY A 288 -36.31 -15.16 -4.29
CA GLY A 288 -35.79 -15.79 -3.08
C GLY A 288 -36.60 -16.99 -2.55
N ILE A 289 -37.54 -17.57 -3.30
CA ILE A 289 -38.35 -18.73 -2.85
C ILE A 289 -38.34 -19.86 -3.87
N ASP A 290 -37.91 -21.05 -3.43
CA ASP A 290 -38.01 -22.29 -4.20
C ASP A 290 -39.09 -23.21 -3.61
N CYS A 291 -39.87 -23.83 -4.48
CA CYS A 291 -40.90 -24.80 -4.12
C CYS A 291 -40.65 -26.19 -4.72
N ASP A 292 -41.13 -27.21 -4.04
CA ASP A 292 -41.13 -28.60 -4.50
C ASP A 292 -42.17 -28.80 -5.60
N GLU A 293 -41.74 -29.09 -6.83
CA GLU A 293 -42.60 -29.12 -8.03
C GLU A 293 -43.80 -30.08 -7.92
N ASP A 294 -43.62 -31.22 -7.26
CA ASP A 294 -44.63 -32.28 -7.08
C ASP A 294 -45.63 -31.98 -5.94
N THR A 295 -45.34 -31.03 -5.04
CA THR A 295 -46.14 -30.85 -3.81
C THR A 295 -46.48 -29.42 -3.43
N GLY A 296 -45.83 -28.41 -4.03
CA GLY A 296 -46.08 -26.98 -3.77
C GLY A 296 -45.62 -26.48 -2.40
N TYR A 297 -44.85 -27.26 -1.64
CA TYR A 297 -44.25 -26.82 -0.38
C TYR A 297 -42.97 -26.01 -0.62
N VAL A 298 -42.72 -25.02 0.23
CA VAL A 298 -41.50 -24.21 0.21
C VAL A 298 -40.31 -25.04 0.70
N ILE A 299 -39.27 -25.15 -0.14
CA ILE A 299 -38.05 -25.94 0.12
C ILE A 299 -36.77 -25.10 0.08
N GLY A 300 -36.78 -23.94 -0.55
CA GLY A 300 -35.68 -22.98 -0.51
C GLY A 300 -36.18 -21.61 -0.07
N LEU A 301 -35.43 -20.97 0.82
CA LEU A 301 -35.58 -19.56 1.12
C LEU A 301 -34.20 -18.90 1.07
N ASP A 302 -33.99 -18.07 0.04
CA ASP A 302 -32.80 -17.25 -0.12
C ASP A 302 -33.16 -15.77 0.04
N LEU A 303 -32.73 -15.19 1.16
CA LEU A 303 -32.84 -13.78 1.49
C LEU A 303 -31.48 -13.12 1.66
N SER A 304 -30.41 -13.65 1.04
CA SER A 304 -29.11 -13.00 1.12
C SER A 304 -29.17 -11.56 0.56
N SER A 305 -28.33 -10.67 1.09
CA SER A 305 -28.16 -9.28 0.60
C SER A 305 -29.49 -8.53 0.42
N SER A 306 -30.44 -8.72 1.35
CA SER A 306 -31.81 -8.22 1.22
C SER A 306 -32.13 -7.02 2.13
N HIS A 307 -31.12 -6.46 2.80
CA HIS A 307 -31.22 -5.28 3.68
C HIS A 307 -32.30 -5.41 4.75
N LEU A 308 -32.51 -6.63 5.25
CA LEU A 308 -33.40 -6.92 6.37
C LEU A 308 -32.75 -6.42 7.65
N PHE A 309 -33.43 -5.51 8.35
CA PHE A 309 -33.02 -4.99 9.65
C PHE A 309 -34.02 -5.36 10.74
N GLY A 310 -33.53 -6.02 11.80
CA GLY A 310 -34.30 -6.29 13.01
C GLY A 310 -34.00 -7.64 13.66
N SER A 311 -34.39 -7.78 14.93
CA SER A 311 -34.12 -9.00 15.71
C SER A 311 -35.00 -10.19 15.27
N ILE A 312 -34.38 -11.34 15.02
CA ILE A 312 -35.09 -12.62 14.87
C ILE A 312 -35.09 -13.41 16.20
N ASN A 313 -36.08 -14.29 16.42
CA ASN A 313 -36.15 -15.17 17.58
C ASN A 313 -36.94 -16.45 17.28
N SER A 314 -36.92 -17.43 18.18
CA SER A 314 -37.50 -18.77 18.01
C SER A 314 -39.02 -18.81 17.76
N SER A 315 -39.76 -17.72 17.96
CA SER A 315 -41.19 -17.61 17.63
C SER A 315 -41.49 -17.09 16.23
N SER A 316 -40.44 -16.71 15.47
CA SER A 316 -40.53 -16.24 14.09
C SER A 316 -41.32 -17.20 13.20
N SER A 317 -42.16 -16.66 12.31
CA SER A 317 -42.97 -17.45 11.39
C SER A 317 -42.14 -18.21 10.35
N LEU A 318 -40.86 -17.87 10.17
CA LEU A 318 -39.89 -18.64 9.39
C LEU A 318 -39.87 -20.12 9.79
N PHE A 319 -39.82 -20.42 11.09
CA PHE A 319 -39.68 -21.77 11.61
C PHE A 319 -40.94 -22.65 11.47
N ARG A 320 -41.99 -22.13 10.83
CA ARG A 320 -43.18 -22.91 10.42
C ARG A 320 -43.01 -23.58 9.05
N LEU A 321 -42.01 -23.18 8.27
CA LEU A 321 -41.69 -23.74 6.96
C LEU A 321 -40.93 -25.06 7.10
N VAL A 322 -41.53 -26.06 7.75
CA VAL A 322 -40.93 -27.37 8.10
C VAL A 322 -40.64 -28.28 6.88
N HIS A 323 -40.70 -27.71 5.68
CA HIS A 323 -40.33 -28.33 4.42
C HIS A 323 -38.99 -27.80 3.87
N LEU A 324 -38.43 -26.73 4.43
CA LEU A 324 -37.16 -26.14 4.02
C LEU A 324 -35.99 -27.15 3.99
N ARG A 325 -35.25 -27.09 2.88
CA ARG A 325 -34.01 -27.80 2.57
C ARG A 325 -32.84 -26.83 2.41
N SER A 326 -33.10 -25.59 2.01
CA SER A 326 -32.12 -24.50 1.96
C SER A 326 -32.64 -23.25 2.68
N LEU A 327 -31.79 -22.66 3.52
CA LEU A 327 -32.04 -21.36 4.16
C LEU A 327 -30.77 -20.51 4.05
N ASN A 328 -30.84 -19.40 3.31
CA ASN A 328 -29.79 -18.38 3.24
C ASN A 328 -30.33 -17.05 3.76
N LEU A 329 -29.67 -16.49 4.78
CA LEU A 329 -29.96 -15.17 5.36
C LEU A 329 -28.76 -14.21 5.31
N ALA A 330 -27.68 -14.55 4.58
CA ALA A 330 -26.39 -13.83 4.63
C ALA A 330 -26.46 -12.34 4.23
N HIS A 331 -25.50 -11.52 4.65
CA HIS A 331 -25.42 -10.08 4.33
C HIS A 331 -26.72 -9.32 4.69
N ASN A 332 -27.13 -9.39 5.96
CA ASN A 332 -28.30 -8.68 6.52
C ASN A 332 -27.98 -8.24 7.97
N ASP A 333 -28.79 -7.36 8.57
CA ASP A 333 -28.56 -6.92 9.96
C ASP A 333 -29.65 -7.46 10.89
N PHE A 334 -29.38 -8.61 11.51
CA PHE A 334 -30.25 -9.18 12.54
C PHE A 334 -30.10 -8.49 13.91
N ASN A 335 -29.52 -7.28 13.96
CA ASN A 335 -29.48 -6.33 15.08
C ASN A 335 -28.99 -6.97 16.39
N ARG A 336 -27.87 -7.70 16.31
CA ARG A 336 -27.22 -8.41 17.43
C ARG A 336 -28.16 -9.34 18.20
N SER A 337 -29.11 -9.97 17.51
CA SER A 337 -29.92 -11.05 18.09
C SER A 337 -29.15 -12.38 18.16
N GLU A 338 -29.56 -13.26 19.07
CA GLU A 338 -29.02 -14.61 19.18
C GLU A 338 -29.57 -15.51 18.06
N ILE A 339 -28.76 -16.46 17.57
CA ILE A 339 -29.19 -17.46 16.58
C ILE A 339 -30.37 -18.28 17.16
N PRO A 340 -31.56 -18.34 16.53
CA PRO A 340 -32.77 -18.93 17.13
C PRO A 340 -32.77 -20.47 17.30
N ALA A 341 -32.01 -20.97 18.27
CA ALA A 341 -31.82 -22.38 18.59
C ALA A 341 -33.12 -23.22 18.59
N GLY A 342 -34.09 -22.81 19.41
CA GLY A 342 -35.41 -23.45 19.52
C GLY A 342 -36.32 -23.28 18.30
N GLY A 343 -35.98 -22.39 17.37
CA GLY A 343 -36.61 -22.29 16.06
C GLY A 343 -36.04 -23.31 15.08
N LEU A 344 -34.71 -23.31 14.92
CA LEU A 344 -33.96 -24.11 13.95
C LEU A 344 -34.26 -25.62 14.02
N VAL A 345 -34.43 -26.18 15.23
CA VAL A 345 -34.75 -27.61 15.42
C VAL A 345 -36.03 -28.10 14.73
N HIS A 346 -36.93 -27.19 14.32
CA HIS A 346 -38.13 -27.54 13.55
C HIS A 346 -37.84 -27.75 12.05
N LEU A 347 -36.71 -27.25 11.54
CA LEU A 347 -36.32 -27.34 10.12
C LEU A 347 -35.54 -28.65 9.85
N SER A 348 -36.07 -29.80 10.29
CA SER A 348 -35.35 -31.08 10.31
C SER A 348 -34.99 -31.68 8.93
N LYS A 349 -35.40 -31.03 7.83
CA LYS A 349 -35.04 -31.38 6.44
C LYS A 349 -33.92 -30.51 5.86
N LEU A 350 -33.36 -29.59 6.64
CA LEU A 350 -32.40 -28.61 6.17
C LEU A 350 -31.08 -29.29 5.74
N THR A 351 -30.64 -28.97 4.53
CA THR A 351 -29.42 -29.48 3.87
C THR A 351 -28.36 -28.38 3.67
N TYR A 352 -28.77 -27.12 3.67
CA TYR A 352 -27.95 -25.92 3.54
C TYR A 352 -28.45 -24.86 4.52
N LEU A 353 -27.56 -24.32 5.35
CA LEU A 353 -27.81 -23.20 6.25
C LEU A 353 -26.69 -22.18 6.11
N ASN A 354 -27.03 -20.96 5.71
CA ASN A 354 -26.10 -19.84 5.67
C ASN A 354 -26.63 -18.64 6.48
N LEU A 355 -25.81 -18.19 7.43
CA LEU A 355 -26.01 -17.06 8.32
C LEU A 355 -24.77 -16.14 8.36
N SER A 356 -23.92 -16.12 7.32
CA SER A 356 -22.70 -15.30 7.30
C SER A 356 -22.98 -13.80 7.17
N GLU A 357 -22.04 -12.96 7.62
CA GLU A 357 -22.12 -11.49 7.55
C GLU A 357 -23.50 -10.94 8.02
N SER A 358 -24.08 -11.56 9.06
CA SER A 358 -25.50 -11.39 9.43
C SER A 358 -25.74 -10.65 10.75
N VAL A 359 -24.67 -10.16 11.39
CA VAL A 359 -24.71 -9.42 12.67
C VAL A 359 -25.43 -10.17 13.80
N PHE A 360 -25.37 -11.51 13.81
CA PHE A 360 -25.78 -12.32 14.97
C PHE A 360 -24.77 -12.21 16.11
N TYR A 361 -25.22 -12.36 17.35
CA TYR A 361 -24.38 -12.23 18.56
C TYR A 361 -24.54 -13.43 19.51
N GLY A 362 -23.46 -13.80 20.21
CA GLY A 362 -23.50 -14.73 21.34
C GLY A 362 -22.86 -16.10 21.07
N GLU A 363 -23.25 -17.12 21.84
CA GLU A 363 -22.77 -18.50 21.64
C GLU A 363 -23.61 -19.20 20.55
N VAL A 364 -22.95 -19.80 19.57
CA VAL A 364 -23.65 -20.54 18.50
C VAL A 364 -24.34 -21.79 19.09
N PRO A 365 -25.63 -22.05 18.76
CA PRO A 365 -26.38 -23.21 19.27
C PRO A 365 -26.01 -24.50 18.51
N LEU A 366 -24.73 -24.88 18.57
CA LEU A 366 -24.13 -26.01 17.86
C LEU A 366 -24.78 -27.35 18.25
N LEU A 367 -25.27 -27.49 19.49
CA LEU A 367 -25.96 -28.71 19.95
C LEU A 367 -27.30 -28.88 19.24
N GLU A 368 -28.09 -27.82 19.14
CA GLU A 368 -29.36 -27.78 18.41
C GLU A 368 -29.15 -27.99 16.90
N ILE A 369 -28.14 -27.32 16.32
CA ILE A 369 -27.75 -27.51 14.91
C ILE A 369 -27.29 -28.95 14.65
N SER A 370 -26.62 -29.62 15.61
CA SER A 370 -26.19 -31.01 15.46
C SER A 370 -27.33 -32.03 15.28
N HIS A 371 -28.57 -31.67 15.61
CA HIS A 371 -29.75 -32.51 15.36
C HIS A 371 -30.27 -32.42 13.92
N LEU A 372 -29.77 -31.47 13.11
CA LEU A 372 -30.13 -31.31 11.70
C LEU A 372 -29.37 -32.34 10.84
N SER A 373 -29.66 -33.63 11.02
CA SER A 373 -28.88 -34.75 10.44
C SER A 373 -28.84 -34.81 8.91
N MET A 374 -29.65 -34.00 8.21
CA MET A 374 -29.59 -33.82 6.75
C MET A 374 -28.63 -32.70 6.30
N LEU A 375 -28.07 -31.91 7.23
CA LEU A 375 -27.25 -30.75 6.92
C LEU A 375 -25.93 -31.16 6.24
N SER A 376 -25.67 -30.54 5.10
CA SER A 376 -24.52 -30.82 4.23
C SER A 376 -23.64 -29.59 3.95
N SER A 377 -24.18 -28.40 4.22
CA SER A 377 -23.44 -27.14 4.23
C SER A 377 -23.91 -26.30 5.42
N LEU A 378 -22.95 -25.81 6.21
CA LEU A 378 -23.14 -24.87 7.29
C LEU A 378 -22.15 -23.72 7.09
N ASP A 379 -22.69 -22.51 6.98
CA ASP A 379 -21.93 -21.27 6.82
C ASP A 379 -22.32 -20.26 7.90
N LEU A 380 -21.32 -19.90 8.71
CA LEU A 380 -21.35 -18.93 9.79
C LEU A 380 -20.15 -17.96 9.70
N SER A 381 -19.57 -17.78 8.50
CA SER A 381 -18.41 -16.92 8.23
C SER A 381 -18.70 -15.43 8.49
N GLU A 382 -17.66 -14.58 8.48
CA GLU A 382 -17.77 -13.12 8.58
C GLU A 382 -18.61 -12.65 9.79
N SER A 383 -18.40 -13.31 10.94
CA SER A 383 -19.30 -13.22 12.09
C SER A 383 -18.55 -12.99 13.41
N HIS A 384 -17.69 -11.96 13.48
CA HIS A 384 -16.85 -11.64 14.65
C HIS A 384 -17.59 -11.46 16.01
N TYR A 385 -18.92 -11.37 15.99
CA TYR A 385 -19.79 -11.27 17.18
C TYR A 385 -20.26 -12.63 17.73
N LEU A 386 -19.98 -13.73 17.02
CA LEU A 386 -20.29 -15.11 17.42
C LEU A 386 -19.11 -15.76 18.16
N THR A 387 -19.44 -16.69 19.05
CA THR A 387 -18.47 -17.51 19.80
C THR A 387 -18.76 -18.99 19.62
N LEU A 388 -17.73 -19.77 19.30
CA LEU A 388 -17.81 -21.20 19.05
C LEU A 388 -17.17 -21.98 20.20
N ASN A 389 -18.01 -22.63 21.00
CA ASN A 389 -17.55 -23.53 22.04
C ASN A 389 -17.02 -24.84 21.44
N GLY A 390 -15.70 -25.04 21.46
CA GLY A 390 -15.04 -26.19 20.83
C GLY A 390 -15.59 -27.56 21.25
N SER A 391 -16.02 -27.72 22.51
CA SER A 391 -16.64 -28.97 22.97
C SER A 391 -18.00 -29.26 22.32
N LYS A 392 -18.78 -28.21 22.01
CA LYS A 392 -20.03 -28.31 21.25
C LYS A 392 -19.75 -28.48 19.75
N LEU A 393 -18.66 -27.92 19.22
CA LEU A 393 -18.22 -28.13 17.84
C LEU A 393 -17.85 -29.60 17.59
N ILE A 394 -17.13 -30.25 18.51
CA ILE A 394 -16.87 -31.71 18.46
C ILE A 394 -18.19 -32.50 18.44
N SER A 395 -19.17 -32.10 19.26
CA SER A 395 -20.50 -32.74 19.29
C SER A 395 -21.25 -32.60 17.94
N LEU A 396 -21.09 -31.46 17.26
CA LEU A 396 -21.60 -31.25 15.90
C LEU A 396 -20.87 -32.12 14.87
N ILE A 397 -19.55 -32.21 14.95
CA ILE A 397 -18.70 -33.04 14.07
C ILE A 397 -19.06 -34.54 14.18
N HIS A 398 -19.35 -35.04 15.38
CA HIS A 398 -19.77 -36.44 15.60
C HIS A 398 -21.15 -36.75 15.02
N ASN A 399 -22.09 -35.80 15.07
CA ASN A 399 -23.48 -36.01 14.67
C ASN A 399 -23.73 -35.76 13.17
N LEU A 400 -23.07 -34.75 12.57
CA LEU A 400 -23.32 -34.32 11.19
C LEU A 400 -22.41 -35.03 10.17
N THR A 401 -22.45 -36.36 10.12
CA THR A 401 -21.63 -37.19 9.21
C THR A 401 -21.94 -37.00 7.71
N ASN A 402 -22.87 -36.10 7.36
CA ASN A 402 -23.21 -35.70 5.99
C ASN A 402 -22.58 -34.35 5.59
N ILE A 403 -21.88 -33.65 6.50
CA ILE A 403 -21.34 -32.31 6.28
C ILE A 403 -20.25 -32.34 5.18
N LYS A 404 -20.39 -31.47 4.17
CA LYS A 404 -19.45 -31.30 3.06
C LYS A 404 -18.73 -29.96 3.15
N GLN A 405 -19.47 -28.92 3.50
CA GLN A 405 -18.96 -27.57 3.68
C GLN A 405 -19.17 -27.15 5.13
N LEU A 406 -18.09 -26.71 5.77
CA LEU A 406 -18.10 -26.11 7.09
C LEU A 406 -17.29 -24.82 7.01
N LEU A 407 -18.00 -23.68 6.94
CA LEU A 407 -17.43 -22.35 6.82
C LEU A 407 -17.69 -21.61 8.13
N LEU A 408 -16.62 -21.30 8.87
CA LEU A 408 -16.70 -20.77 10.23
C LEU A 408 -15.74 -19.58 10.44
N SER A 409 -15.31 -18.89 9.38
CA SER A 409 -14.34 -17.80 9.50
C SER A 409 -14.78 -16.76 10.54
N ASP A 410 -13.81 -16.17 11.23
CA ASP A 410 -13.99 -15.08 12.18
C ASP A 410 -14.78 -15.42 13.46
N ALA A 411 -15.31 -16.63 13.56
CA ALA A 411 -15.96 -17.13 14.75
C ALA A 411 -14.91 -17.72 15.71
N ASN A 412 -14.69 -17.05 16.84
CA ASN A 412 -13.63 -17.41 17.80
C ASN A 412 -13.83 -18.81 18.42
N ILE A 413 -12.84 -19.71 18.25
CA ILE A 413 -12.79 -21.07 18.79
C ILE A 413 -11.65 -21.20 19.81
N ASP A 414 -11.96 -21.14 21.11
CA ASP A 414 -11.00 -21.45 22.18
C ASP A 414 -10.80 -22.97 22.31
N MET A 415 -10.02 -23.56 21.40
CA MET A 415 -9.61 -24.97 21.44
C MET A 415 -8.36 -25.20 20.55
N PRO A 416 -7.46 -26.15 20.91
CA PRO A 416 -6.36 -26.53 20.03
C PRO A 416 -6.87 -27.07 18.69
N ILE A 417 -6.20 -26.69 17.61
CA ILE A 417 -6.57 -27.11 16.25
C ILE A 417 -6.52 -28.64 16.06
N ALA A 418 -5.63 -29.33 16.79
CA ALA A 418 -5.44 -30.77 16.71
C ALA A 418 -6.70 -31.53 17.14
N ASP A 419 -7.38 -31.09 18.20
CA ASP A 419 -8.62 -31.70 18.69
C ASP A 419 -9.76 -31.55 17.66
N ILE A 420 -9.83 -30.40 16.96
CA ILE A 420 -10.81 -30.18 15.87
C ILE A 420 -10.53 -31.12 14.70
N LEU A 421 -9.28 -31.14 14.22
CA LEU A 421 -8.91 -31.82 12.98
C LEU A 421 -8.77 -33.35 13.14
N GLU A 422 -8.42 -33.87 14.32
CA GLU A 422 -8.52 -35.30 14.61
C GLU A 422 -9.99 -35.77 14.61
N ASN A 423 -10.91 -35.00 15.21
CA ASN A 423 -12.34 -35.34 15.18
C ASN A 423 -12.92 -35.23 13.76
N LEU A 424 -12.56 -34.22 12.97
CA LEU A 424 -12.98 -34.15 11.56
C LEU A 424 -12.43 -35.32 10.74
N ALA A 425 -11.15 -35.69 10.91
CA ALA A 425 -10.54 -36.83 10.22
C ALA A 425 -11.20 -38.18 10.57
N ASN A 426 -11.57 -38.38 11.84
CA ASN A 426 -12.18 -39.64 12.31
C ASN A 426 -13.68 -39.77 11.95
N TYR A 427 -14.44 -38.67 11.86
CA TYR A 427 -15.90 -38.72 11.73
C TYR A 427 -16.45 -38.16 10.41
N SER A 428 -15.75 -37.25 9.72
CA SER A 428 -16.27 -36.53 8.55
C SER A 428 -15.70 -37.03 7.20
N SER A 429 -16.15 -38.21 6.78
CA SER A 429 -15.77 -38.79 5.47
C SER A 429 -16.42 -38.10 4.25
N SER A 430 -17.20 -37.05 4.47
CA SER A 430 -17.96 -36.28 3.47
C SER A 430 -17.39 -34.90 3.17
N LEU A 431 -16.48 -34.38 4.01
CA LEU A 431 -15.97 -33.01 3.94
C LEU A 431 -15.21 -32.73 2.63
N THR A 432 -15.59 -31.66 1.95
CA THR A 432 -14.94 -31.12 0.73
C THR A 432 -14.35 -29.73 0.96
N THR A 433 -14.93 -28.96 1.88
CA THR A 433 -14.60 -27.55 2.13
C THR A 433 -14.56 -27.32 3.63
N LEU A 434 -13.41 -26.87 4.13
CA LEU A 434 -13.24 -26.44 5.50
C LEU A 434 -12.60 -25.05 5.50
N ASP A 435 -13.29 -24.09 6.11
CA ASP A 435 -12.77 -22.74 6.31
C ASP A 435 -12.83 -22.41 7.81
N LEU A 436 -11.64 -22.21 8.40
CA LEU A 436 -11.45 -21.78 9.78
C LEU A 436 -10.51 -20.55 9.83
N ALA A 437 -10.56 -19.67 8.82
CA ALA A 437 -9.78 -18.44 8.81
C ALA A 437 -10.14 -17.55 10.02
N HIS A 438 -9.15 -16.86 10.58
CA HIS A 438 -9.28 -15.94 11.73
C HIS A 438 -10.01 -16.52 12.99
N CYS A 439 -10.09 -17.84 13.13
CA CYS A 439 -10.82 -18.50 14.23
C CYS A 439 -10.11 -18.49 15.59
N GLY A 440 -8.94 -17.84 15.72
CA GLY A 440 -8.16 -17.78 16.96
C GLY A 440 -7.38 -19.07 17.29
N LEU A 441 -7.23 -19.97 16.31
CA LEU A 441 -6.69 -21.32 16.53
C LEU A 441 -5.22 -21.34 16.92
N TYR A 442 -4.89 -22.28 17.81
CA TYR A 442 -3.55 -22.47 18.37
C TYR A 442 -3.14 -23.95 18.44
N GLY A 443 -1.85 -24.18 18.68
CA GLY A 443 -1.24 -25.51 18.79
C GLY A 443 -0.36 -25.87 17.58
N GLU A 444 -0.04 -27.16 17.43
CA GLU A 444 0.74 -27.64 16.28
C GLU A 444 -0.16 -28.00 15.09
N PHE A 445 0.33 -27.70 13.89
CA PHE A 445 -0.32 -27.95 12.61
C PHE A 445 -0.48 -29.46 12.35
N PRO A 446 -1.71 -29.99 12.33
CA PRO A 446 -1.93 -31.43 12.38
C PRO A 446 -2.02 -32.01 10.97
N GLY A 447 -0.99 -32.75 10.55
CA GLY A 447 -0.93 -33.36 9.22
C GLY A 447 -2.05 -34.36 8.89
N LEU A 448 -2.90 -34.73 9.87
CA LEU A 448 -4.05 -35.61 9.66
C LEU A 448 -5.12 -35.02 8.74
N VAL A 449 -5.24 -33.69 8.63
CA VAL A 449 -6.25 -33.04 7.77
C VAL A 449 -6.06 -33.40 6.29
N PHE A 450 -4.82 -33.64 5.85
CA PHE A 450 -4.48 -34.04 4.48
C PHE A 450 -4.84 -35.49 4.15
N ASN A 451 -5.29 -36.28 5.13
CA ASN A 451 -5.83 -37.62 4.92
C ASN A 451 -7.34 -37.63 4.65
N LEU A 452 -8.04 -36.48 4.73
CA LEU A 452 -9.46 -36.38 4.41
C LEU A 452 -9.70 -36.66 2.91
N PRO A 453 -10.35 -37.78 2.53
CA PRO A 453 -10.27 -38.34 1.18
C PRO A 453 -11.10 -37.61 0.11
N LYS A 454 -11.69 -36.47 0.45
CA LYS A 454 -12.50 -35.61 -0.43
C LYS A 454 -12.24 -34.12 -0.24
N LEU A 455 -11.29 -33.74 0.64
CA LEU A 455 -11.03 -32.34 0.94
C LEU A 455 -10.40 -31.65 -0.28
N GLN A 456 -11.08 -30.61 -0.77
CA GLN A 456 -10.72 -29.82 -1.94
C GLN A 456 -10.27 -28.42 -1.54
N TYR A 457 -10.93 -27.81 -0.56
CA TYR A 457 -10.61 -26.48 -0.05
C TYR A 457 -10.31 -26.55 1.46
N LEU A 458 -9.14 -26.05 1.83
CA LEU A 458 -8.73 -25.83 3.22
C LEU A 458 -8.21 -24.40 3.37
N ASP A 459 -8.91 -23.60 4.18
CA ASP A 459 -8.47 -22.28 4.62
C ASP A 459 -8.30 -22.26 6.14
N LEU A 460 -7.12 -21.83 6.57
CA LEU A 460 -6.67 -21.71 7.95
C LEU A 460 -5.95 -20.36 8.17
N ASN A 461 -6.16 -19.38 7.29
CA ASN A 461 -5.49 -18.08 7.31
C ASN A 461 -5.67 -17.32 8.64
N SER A 462 -4.74 -16.42 8.96
CA SER A 462 -4.86 -15.45 10.07
C SER A 462 -5.00 -16.09 11.46
N ASN A 463 -4.55 -17.34 11.62
CA ASN A 463 -4.46 -18.05 12.89
C ASN A 463 -3.04 -17.93 13.47
N TYR A 464 -2.64 -16.71 13.86
CA TYR A 464 -1.29 -16.34 14.30
C TYR A 464 -0.68 -17.20 15.45
N GLN A 465 -1.49 -17.95 16.20
CA GLN A 465 -1.03 -18.81 17.30
C GLN A 465 -0.79 -20.28 16.88
N LEU A 466 -1.18 -20.66 15.66
CA LEU A 466 -0.87 -21.94 15.02
C LEU A 466 0.64 -22.04 14.74
N ARG A 467 1.25 -23.21 14.97
CA ARG A 467 2.71 -23.45 14.87
C ARG A 467 3.00 -24.83 14.30
N GLY A 468 4.27 -25.23 14.21
CA GLY A 468 4.70 -26.55 13.74
C GLY A 468 5.28 -26.47 12.34
N SER A 469 5.04 -27.49 11.51
CA SER A 469 5.57 -27.59 10.15
C SER A 469 4.59 -28.30 9.20
N LEU A 470 4.71 -28.04 7.90
CA LEU A 470 3.93 -28.75 6.89
C LEU A 470 4.31 -30.25 6.84
N PRO A 471 3.34 -31.18 6.70
CA PRO A 471 3.59 -32.62 6.61
C PRO A 471 3.97 -33.04 5.19
N ASP A 472 4.41 -34.29 5.01
CA ASP A 472 4.51 -34.87 3.68
C ASP A 472 3.12 -35.09 3.05
N PHE A 473 2.93 -34.59 1.82
CA PHE A 473 1.66 -34.66 1.11
C PHE A 473 1.53 -35.93 0.26
N ASN A 474 0.33 -36.53 0.28
CA ASN A 474 0.02 -37.76 -0.47
C ASN A 474 -0.50 -37.45 -1.89
N SER A 475 -0.06 -38.21 -2.90
CA SER A 475 -0.52 -38.10 -4.29
C SER A 475 -1.96 -38.55 -4.54
N SER A 476 -2.64 -39.09 -3.52
CA SER A 476 -4.10 -39.30 -3.55
C SER A 476 -4.91 -38.10 -3.03
N SER A 477 -4.27 -36.97 -2.72
CA SER A 477 -4.97 -35.76 -2.25
C SER A 477 -5.89 -35.18 -3.33
N THR A 478 -7.03 -34.65 -2.89
CA THR A 478 -8.02 -33.98 -3.75
C THR A 478 -7.98 -32.45 -3.63
N LEU A 479 -7.01 -31.89 -2.89
CA LEU A 479 -6.89 -30.45 -2.66
C LEU A 479 -6.71 -29.66 -3.96
N THR A 480 -7.58 -28.66 -4.14
CA THR A 480 -7.52 -27.62 -5.16
C THR A 480 -7.11 -26.27 -4.57
N HIS A 481 -7.41 -26.01 -3.29
CA HIS A 481 -7.02 -24.79 -2.58
C HIS A 481 -6.41 -25.16 -1.22
N LEU A 482 -5.22 -24.64 -0.95
CA LEU A 482 -4.56 -24.73 0.35
C LEU A 482 -4.09 -23.33 0.75
N LYS A 483 -4.72 -22.77 1.79
CA LYS A 483 -4.43 -21.45 2.33
C LYS A 483 -4.11 -21.57 3.82
N VAL A 484 -2.89 -21.16 4.19
CA VAL A 484 -2.38 -21.19 5.58
C VAL A 484 -1.46 -19.99 5.84
N ALA A 485 -1.84 -18.83 5.30
CA ALA A 485 -1.13 -17.57 5.43
C ALA A 485 -1.36 -16.91 6.82
N TYR A 486 -0.47 -16.01 7.25
CA TYR A 486 -0.55 -15.31 8.54
C TYR A 486 -0.60 -16.28 9.73
N THR A 487 0.37 -17.22 9.78
CA THR A 487 0.48 -18.21 10.87
C THR A 487 1.93 -18.42 11.33
N GLY A 488 2.12 -19.20 12.40
CA GLY A 488 3.46 -19.53 12.92
C GLY A 488 4.06 -20.83 12.37
N ILE A 489 3.63 -21.34 11.21
CA ILE A 489 4.18 -22.56 10.61
C ILE A 489 5.63 -22.33 10.14
N SER A 490 6.46 -23.35 10.31
CA SER A 490 7.92 -23.27 10.22
C SER A 490 8.54 -24.52 9.60
N GLY A 491 9.87 -24.54 9.46
CA GLY A 491 10.61 -25.62 8.83
C GLY A 491 10.69 -25.43 7.31
N MET A 492 10.80 -26.52 6.55
CA MET A 492 10.93 -26.46 5.09
C MET A 492 9.60 -26.77 4.39
N LEU A 493 9.37 -26.17 3.22
CA LEU A 493 8.30 -26.59 2.30
C LEU A 493 8.67 -27.97 1.73
N PRO A 494 7.96 -29.07 2.07
CA PRO A 494 8.44 -30.41 1.76
C PRO A 494 8.30 -30.73 0.27
N ALA A 495 9.25 -31.48 -0.28
CA ALA A 495 9.29 -31.82 -1.71
C ALA A 495 8.09 -32.67 -2.19
N SER A 496 7.34 -33.26 -1.28
CA SER A 496 6.06 -33.89 -1.54
C SER A 496 4.93 -32.91 -1.91
N VAL A 497 5.10 -31.58 -1.77
CA VAL A 497 4.11 -30.59 -2.23
C VAL A 497 3.72 -30.78 -3.70
N GLY A 498 4.69 -31.18 -4.55
CA GLY A 498 4.47 -31.55 -5.94
C GLY A 498 3.63 -32.83 -6.19
N ASN A 499 3.13 -33.47 -5.13
CA ASN A 499 2.13 -34.55 -5.22
C ASN A 499 0.69 -34.01 -5.27
N LEU A 500 0.46 -32.73 -4.91
CA LEU A 500 -0.85 -32.08 -4.92
C LEU A 500 -1.31 -31.71 -6.35
N GLY A 501 -1.29 -32.66 -7.28
CA GLY A 501 -1.53 -32.43 -8.72
C GLY A 501 -2.93 -31.97 -9.12
N GLN A 502 -3.78 -31.57 -8.18
CA GLN A 502 -5.08 -30.91 -8.40
C GLN A 502 -5.10 -29.45 -7.90
N LEU A 503 -4.00 -28.96 -7.34
CA LEU A 503 -3.90 -27.65 -6.71
C LEU A 503 -3.96 -26.51 -7.74
N ILE A 504 -4.80 -25.52 -7.46
CA ILE A 504 -5.08 -24.31 -8.23
C ILE A 504 -4.55 -23.09 -7.48
N VAL A 505 -4.74 -23.04 -6.15
CA VAL A 505 -4.28 -21.97 -5.27
C VAL A 505 -3.44 -22.53 -4.13
N LEU A 506 -2.25 -21.96 -3.93
CA LEU A 506 -1.40 -22.19 -2.77
C LEU A 506 -1.00 -20.84 -2.16
N GLN A 507 -1.43 -20.58 -0.92
CA GLN A 507 -1.07 -19.37 -0.16
C GLN A 507 -0.50 -19.78 1.21
N ILE A 508 0.77 -19.47 1.46
CA ILE A 508 1.45 -19.74 2.75
C ILE A 508 2.32 -18.53 3.16
N SER A 509 1.85 -17.32 2.85
CA SER A 509 2.47 -16.04 3.15
C SER A 509 2.43 -15.66 4.63
N ASP A 510 3.27 -14.72 5.08
CA ASP A 510 3.43 -14.34 6.50
C ASP A 510 3.53 -15.58 7.41
N ASN A 511 4.67 -16.25 7.29
CA ASN A 511 4.98 -17.51 7.96
C ASN A 511 6.48 -17.61 8.27
N LYS A 512 6.91 -18.76 8.79
CA LYS A 512 8.30 -19.01 9.22
C LYS A 512 8.92 -20.18 8.45
N LEU A 513 8.47 -20.42 7.22
CA LEU A 513 9.11 -21.37 6.31
C LEU A 513 10.53 -20.91 6.01
N SER A 514 11.39 -21.88 5.70
CA SER A 514 12.84 -21.72 5.64
C SER A 514 13.48 -22.74 4.71
N GLY A 515 14.72 -22.51 4.31
CA GLY A 515 15.39 -23.37 3.32
C GLY A 515 14.84 -23.13 1.92
N HIS A 516 15.12 -24.07 1.02
CA HIS A 516 14.91 -23.87 -0.43
C HIS A 516 13.50 -24.28 -0.89
N ILE A 517 12.96 -23.55 -1.87
CA ILE A 517 11.73 -23.96 -2.58
C ILE A 517 12.02 -25.27 -3.34
N PRO A 518 11.22 -26.35 -3.16
CA PRO A 518 11.50 -27.62 -3.80
C PRO A 518 11.12 -27.59 -5.29
N SER A 519 12.00 -28.10 -6.16
CA SER A 519 11.78 -28.10 -7.61
C SER A 519 10.57 -28.92 -8.07
N SER A 520 10.05 -29.83 -7.23
CA SER A 520 8.81 -30.56 -7.47
C SER A 520 7.57 -29.67 -7.52
N ILE A 521 7.63 -28.41 -7.07
CA ILE A 521 6.53 -27.45 -7.18
C ILE A 521 6.08 -27.24 -8.64
N GLY A 522 6.98 -27.40 -9.63
CA GLY A 522 6.66 -27.38 -11.06
C GLY A 522 5.67 -28.47 -11.53
N ASN A 523 5.47 -29.53 -10.74
CA ASN A 523 4.46 -30.58 -11.03
C ASN A 523 3.02 -30.07 -10.91
N LEU A 524 2.80 -28.92 -10.24
CA LEU A 524 1.48 -28.35 -9.96
C LEU A 524 0.88 -27.66 -11.21
N SER A 525 0.63 -28.46 -12.25
CA SER A 525 0.29 -27.94 -13.58
C SER A 525 -1.06 -27.21 -13.69
N LEU A 526 -1.92 -27.29 -12.68
CA LEU A 526 -3.19 -26.55 -12.59
C LEU A 526 -3.10 -25.25 -11.76
N LEU A 527 -1.93 -24.94 -11.18
CA LEU A 527 -1.73 -23.81 -10.29
C LEU A 527 -1.88 -22.47 -11.05
N THR A 528 -2.81 -21.62 -10.62
CA THR A 528 -3.04 -20.26 -11.11
C THR A 528 -2.45 -19.22 -10.17
N THR A 529 -2.44 -19.50 -8.86
CA THR A 529 -1.94 -18.58 -7.82
C THR A 529 -0.96 -19.32 -6.92
N LEU A 530 0.26 -18.78 -6.82
CA LEU A 530 1.27 -19.20 -5.86
C LEU A 530 1.74 -17.99 -5.06
N ASP A 531 1.57 -18.06 -3.75
CA ASP A 531 2.02 -17.04 -2.80
C ASP A 531 2.78 -17.70 -1.65
N LEU A 532 4.08 -17.37 -1.56
CA LEU A 532 5.01 -17.78 -0.50
C LEU A 532 5.72 -16.55 0.11
N SER A 533 5.10 -15.37 0.02
CA SER A 533 5.68 -14.09 0.48
C SER A 533 5.89 -14.03 2.00
N ASP A 534 6.70 -13.08 2.46
CA ASP A 534 7.02 -12.83 3.88
C ASP A 534 7.34 -14.12 4.68
N ASN A 535 8.47 -14.73 4.32
CA ASN A 535 9.00 -15.98 4.86
C ASN A 535 10.54 -15.93 4.88
N ASN A 536 11.20 -17.00 5.36
CA ASN A 536 12.66 -17.10 5.41
C ASN A 536 13.20 -18.07 4.34
N LEU A 537 12.54 -18.17 3.18
CA LEU A 537 12.96 -19.06 2.08
C LEU A 537 14.24 -18.51 1.44
N GLU A 538 15.17 -19.40 1.12
CA GLU A 538 16.53 -19.06 0.66
C GLU A 538 16.95 -19.88 -0.58
N GLY A 539 18.04 -19.45 -1.21
CA GLY A 539 18.62 -20.13 -2.37
C GLY A 539 18.03 -19.67 -3.71
N GLU A 540 18.21 -20.50 -4.74
CA GLU A 540 17.80 -20.18 -6.11
C GLU A 540 16.31 -20.47 -6.35
N ILE A 541 15.63 -19.64 -7.14
CA ILE A 541 14.26 -19.95 -7.57
C ILE A 541 14.31 -21.14 -8.56
N PRO A 542 13.63 -22.26 -8.29
CA PRO A 542 13.74 -23.46 -9.12
C PRO A 542 13.31 -23.21 -10.56
N SER A 543 14.17 -23.55 -11.52
CA SER A 543 13.86 -23.39 -12.95
C SER A 543 12.57 -24.11 -13.38
N SER A 544 12.17 -25.18 -12.70
CA SER A 544 10.92 -25.92 -12.93
C SER A 544 9.64 -25.08 -12.81
N PHE A 545 9.69 -23.84 -12.29
CA PHE A 545 8.61 -22.87 -12.44
C PHE A 545 8.19 -22.64 -13.91
N TYR A 546 9.08 -22.88 -14.89
CA TYR A 546 8.70 -22.85 -16.32
C TYR A 546 7.53 -23.81 -16.66
N GLN A 547 7.27 -24.83 -15.83
CA GLN A 547 6.23 -25.84 -16.04
C GLN A 547 4.82 -25.37 -15.63
N LEU A 548 4.71 -24.32 -14.81
CA LEU A 548 3.46 -23.78 -14.27
C LEU A 548 2.68 -22.96 -15.33
N LYS A 549 2.26 -23.61 -16.41
CA LYS A 549 1.72 -22.92 -17.61
C LYS A 549 0.36 -22.25 -17.43
N ASN A 550 -0.35 -22.51 -16.33
CA ASN A 550 -1.60 -21.84 -15.97
C ASN A 550 -1.41 -20.70 -14.94
N LEU A 551 -0.17 -20.43 -14.48
CA LEU A 551 0.10 -19.44 -13.44
C LEU A 551 -0.25 -18.02 -13.92
N GLU A 552 -1.07 -17.33 -13.15
CA GLU A 552 -1.61 -15.98 -13.40
C GLU A 552 -1.03 -14.96 -12.40
N SER A 553 -0.83 -15.39 -11.14
CA SER A 553 -0.16 -14.60 -10.10
C SER A 553 0.94 -15.42 -9.41
N LEU A 554 2.09 -14.79 -9.20
CA LEU A 554 3.20 -15.33 -8.42
C LEU A 554 3.74 -14.28 -7.45
N ASP A 555 3.70 -14.59 -6.16
CA ASP A 555 4.37 -13.82 -5.11
C ASP A 555 5.41 -14.67 -4.36
N LEU A 556 6.66 -14.19 -4.38
CA LEU A 556 7.80 -14.70 -3.62
C LEU A 556 8.53 -13.57 -2.88
N SER A 557 7.88 -12.41 -2.72
CA SER A 557 8.46 -11.22 -2.10
C SER A 557 8.84 -11.45 -0.62
N ARG A 558 9.67 -10.57 -0.06
CA ARG A 558 10.03 -10.58 1.38
C ARG A 558 10.59 -11.93 1.84
N ASN A 559 11.59 -12.43 1.10
CA ASN A 559 12.30 -13.69 1.37
C ASN A 559 13.81 -13.49 1.18
N TRP A 560 14.62 -14.54 1.29
CA TRP A 560 16.09 -14.49 1.15
C TRP A 560 16.59 -15.13 -0.16
N LEU A 561 15.74 -15.17 -1.19
CA LEU A 561 16.03 -15.81 -2.48
C LEU A 561 17.16 -15.07 -3.22
N SER A 562 18.10 -15.81 -3.80
CA SER A 562 19.40 -15.27 -4.25
C SER A 562 19.60 -15.19 -5.76
N VAL A 563 19.07 -16.15 -6.53
CA VAL A 563 19.32 -16.25 -7.98
C VAL A 563 18.01 -16.52 -8.71
N VAL A 564 17.81 -15.81 -9.82
CA VAL A 564 16.67 -16.04 -10.72
C VAL A 564 17.06 -15.75 -12.18
N ASP A 565 16.52 -16.56 -13.08
CA ASP A 565 16.39 -16.23 -14.51
C ASP A 565 14.96 -15.76 -14.76
N LEU A 566 14.78 -14.49 -15.10
CA LEU A 566 13.44 -13.92 -15.33
C LEU A 566 12.81 -14.40 -16.65
N GLU A 567 13.57 -14.99 -17.59
CA GLU A 567 13.02 -15.54 -18.84
C GLU A 567 12.04 -16.69 -18.57
N MET A 568 12.23 -17.45 -17.47
CA MET A 568 11.34 -18.55 -17.11
C MET A 568 9.89 -18.08 -16.87
N PHE A 569 9.71 -16.93 -16.19
CA PHE A 569 8.40 -16.31 -15.93
C PHE A 569 7.81 -15.67 -17.17
N VAL A 570 8.65 -15.02 -17.98
CA VAL A 570 8.27 -14.41 -19.26
C VAL A 570 7.78 -15.48 -20.28
N SER A 571 8.10 -16.77 -20.04
CA SER A 571 7.56 -17.93 -20.76
C SER A 571 6.17 -18.44 -20.28
N LEU A 572 5.60 -17.87 -19.21
CA LEU A 572 4.30 -18.24 -18.64
C LEU A 572 3.22 -17.31 -19.19
N LYS A 573 2.53 -17.74 -20.25
CA LYS A 573 1.66 -16.85 -21.06
C LYS A 573 0.46 -16.24 -20.32
N ASN A 574 0.02 -16.85 -19.23
CA ASN A 574 -1.09 -16.36 -18.41
C ASN A 574 -0.61 -15.38 -17.31
N LEU A 575 0.69 -15.37 -17.00
CA LEU A 575 1.24 -14.62 -15.87
C LEU A 575 1.00 -13.12 -16.08
N SER A 576 0.28 -12.54 -15.12
CA SER A 576 -0.17 -11.15 -15.13
C SER A 576 0.35 -10.37 -13.93
N PHE A 577 0.71 -11.05 -12.83
CA PHE A 577 1.25 -10.43 -11.62
C PHE A 577 2.49 -11.20 -11.19
N LEU A 578 3.59 -10.48 -10.92
CA LEU A 578 4.86 -11.05 -10.51
C LEU A 578 5.52 -10.18 -9.45
N PHE A 579 5.51 -10.67 -8.20
CA PHE A 579 6.03 -9.99 -7.03
C PHE A 579 7.28 -10.71 -6.53
N LEU A 580 8.42 -10.02 -6.58
CA LEU A 580 9.74 -10.57 -6.24
C LEU A 580 10.53 -9.67 -5.29
N SER A 581 9.99 -8.50 -4.92
CA SER A 581 10.65 -7.48 -4.11
C SER A 581 11.13 -7.96 -2.73
N TYR A 582 12.02 -7.19 -2.11
CA TYR A 582 12.60 -7.50 -0.79
C TYR A 582 13.25 -8.89 -0.75
N ASN A 583 14.03 -9.21 -1.79
CA ASN A 583 14.83 -10.43 -1.88
C ASN A 583 16.29 -10.15 -2.21
N ASN A 584 17.14 -11.17 -2.12
CA ASN A 584 18.59 -11.06 -2.34
C ASN A 584 18.99 -11.25 -3.82
N LEU A 585 18.05 -11.00 -4.76
CA LEU A 585 18.08 -11.50 -6.15
C LEU A 585 19.16 -10.85 -7.04
N SER A 586 20.16 -11.63 -7.43
CA SER A 586 20.93 -11.39 -8.65
C SER A 586 20.23 -12.04 -9.84
N VAL A 587 19.76 -11.23 -10.79
CA VAL A 587 19.16 -11.72 -12.05
C VAL A 587 20.25 -12.18 -13.02
N ILE A 588 20.11 -13.41 -13.52
CA ILE A 588 20.89 -13.93 -14.64
C ILE A 588 20.05 -13.73 -15.91
N SER A 589 20.38 -12.72 -16.71
CA SER A 589 19.75 -12.51 -18.02
C SER A 589 20.47 -13.32 -19.10
N SER A 590 19.94 -14.48 -19.45
CA SER A 590 20.51 -15.38 -20.47
C SER A 590 20.18 -15.00 -21.92
N PHE A 591 19.92 -13.72 -22.19
CA PHE A 591 19.24 -13.25 -23.41
C PHE A 591 20.14 -13.31 -24.67
N THR A 592 20.54 -14.51 -25.07
CA THR A 592 21.26 -14.81 -26.32
C THR A 592 20.33 -14.67 -27.53
N ARG A 593 19.84 -13.45 -27.77
CA ARG A 593 19.22 -12.89 -28.99
C ARG A 593 18.87 -13.90 -30.09
N SER A 594 17.97 -14.85 -29.82
CA SER A 594 17.62 -15.93 -30.73
C SER A 594 16.13 -15.92 -31.10
N ASN A 595 15.85 -15.65 -32.38
CA ASN A 595 14.55 -15.83 -33.04
C ASN A 595 13.32 -15.23 -32.34
N THR A 596 13.19 -13.92 -32.51
CA THR A 596 11.91 -13.19 -32.50
C THR A 596 10.78 -13.97 -33.19
N ASN A 597 9.81 -14.46 -32.40
CA ASN A 597 8.43 -14.85 -32.81
C ASN A 597 7.63 -15.51 -31.65
N THR A 598 8.26 -15.82 -30.51
CA THR A 598 7.58 -16.35 -29.32
C THR A 598 6.76 -15.27 -28.61
N THR A 599 5.45 -15.47 -28.48
CA THR A 599 4.58 -14.65 -27.62
C THR A 599 4.98 -14.83 -26.16
N ILE A 600 5.40 -13.75 -25.51
CA ILE A 600 5.77 -13.70 -24.10
C ILE A 600 4.57 -13.37 -23.20
N ALA A 601 4.74 -13.54 -21.88
CA ALA A 601 3.84 -13.02 -20.86
C ALA A 601 3.64 -11.48 -21.00
N GLN A 602 2.48 -10.99 -20.58
CA GLN A 602 2.13 -9.56 -20.58
C GLN A 602 1.63 -9.18 -19.19
N LEU A 603 2.58 -8.80 -18.34
CA LEU A 603 2.37 -8.45 -16.95
C LEU A 603 1.55 -7.15 -16.85
N LYS A 604 0.77 -7.05 -15.78
CA LYS A 604 0.12 -5.84 -15.28
C LYS A 604 0.95 -5.21 -14.17
N ILE A 605 1.37 -6.02 -13.19
CA ILE A 605 2.22 -5.58 -12.08
C ILE A 605 3.52 -6.39 -12.12
N LEU A 606 4.65 -5.69 -11.97
CA LEU A 606 5.96 -6.27 -11.80
C LEU A 606 6.70 -5.55 -10.67
N GLU A 607 6.83 -6.22 -9.54
CA GLU A 607 7.52 -5.72 -8.36
C GLU A 607 8.89 -6.39 -8.21
N LEU A 608 9.94 -5.56 -8.26
CA LEU A 608 11.36 -5.96 -8.27
C LEU A 608 12.24 -5.01 -7.43
N ASP A 609 11.63 -4.18 -6.59
CA ASP A 609 12.34 -3.29 -5.67
C ASP A 609 13.08 -4.05 -4.55
N SER A 610 13.98 -3.34 -3.86
CA SER A 610 14.69 -3.85 -2.69
C SER A 610 15.45 -5.16 -2.97
N CYS A 611 16.04 -5.24 -4.18
CA CYS A 611 16.74 -6.40 -4.74
C CYS A 611 18.22 -6.09 -5.08
N LYS A 612 18.88 -6.95 -5.86
CA LYS A 612 20.26 -6.76 -6.35
C LYS A 612 20.37 -6.61 -7.86
N LEU A 613 19.37 -5.99 -8.49
CA LEU A 613 19.43 -5.62 -9.90
C LEU A 613 20.54 -4.59 -10.15
N THR A 614 21.28 -4.77 -11.25
CA THR A 614 22.35 -3.86 -11.69
C THR A 614 22.06 -3.19 -13.04
N ASN A 615 21.04 -3.69 -13.74
CA ASN A 615 20.60 -3.25 -15.07
C ASN A 615 19.09 -3.45 -15.18
N PHE A 616 18.42 -2.71 -16.06
CA PHE A 616 17.01 -2.94 -16.41
C PHE A 616 16.84 -4.31 -17.11
N PRO A 617 15.87 -5.17 -16.71
CA PRO A 617 15.58 -6.41 -17.43
C PRO A 617 15.14 -6.16 -18.89
N GLU A 618 15.79 -6.78 -19.87
CA GLU A 618 15.57 -6.47 -21.29
C GLU A 618 14.13 -6.73 -21.77
N PHE A 619 13.42 -7.69 -21.16
CA PHE A 619 12.06 -8.05 -21.56
C PHE A 619 11.01 -6.95 -21.29
N LEU A 620 11.31 -5.97 -20.42
CA LEU A 620 10.43 -4.82 -20.13
C LEU A 620 10.01 -4.11 -21.42
N ARG A 621 10.93 -3.97 -22.37
CA ARG A 621 10.72 -3.30 -23.68
C ARG A 621 9.59 -3.91 -24.52
N ASN A 622 9.15 -5.12 -24.17
CA ASN A 622 8.10 -5.87 -24.85
C ASN A 622 6.81 -6.01 -23.99
N GLN A 623 6.71 -5.32 -22.85
CA GLN A 623 5.52 -5.31 -21.98
C GLN A 623 4.61 -4.14 -22.33
N THR A 624 3.42 -4.42 -22.87
CA THR A 624 2.46 -3.40 -23.33
C THR A 624 1.16 -3.37 -22.51
N LYS A 625 1.18 -3.93 -21.29
CA LYS A 625 0.04 -4.00 -20.36
C LYS A 625 0.38 -3.66 -18.92
N LEU A 626 1.61 -3.24 -18.63
CA LEU A 626 2.02 -2.89 -17.27
C LEU A 626 1.21 -1.67 -16.82
N SER A 627 0.54 -1.79 -15.68
CA SER A 627 -0.01 -0.69 -14.89
C SER A 627 0.99 -0.19 -13.87
N GLU A 628 1.88 -1.08 -13.39
CA GLU A 628 2.80 -0.79 -12.30
C GLU A 628 4.15 -1.50 -12.49
N LEU A 629 5.23 -0.78 -12.18
CA LEU A 629 6.60 -1.30 -12.17
C LEU A 629 7.40 -0.69 -11.00
N THR A 630 7.85 -1.52 -10.06
CA THR A 630 8.82 -1.11 -9.03
C THR A 630 10.20 -1.71 -9.33
N LEU A 631 11.22 -0.86 -9.30
CA LEU A 631 12.64 -1.24 -9.47
C LEU A 631 13.54 -0.49 -8.46
N SER A 632 12.94 0.12 -7.43
CA SER A 632 13.64 0.98 -6.49
C SER A 632 14.53 0.20 -5.51
N ASN A 633 15.36 0.92 -4.74
CA ASN A 633 16.23 0.32 -3.71
C ASN A 633 17.09 -0.83 -4.27
N ASN A 634 17.72 -0.57 -5.42
CA ASN A 634 18.51 -1.53 -6.20
C ASN A 634 19.89 -0.93 -6.54
N SER A 635 20.67 -1.62 -7.36
CA SER A 635 21.99 -1.16 -7.84
C SER A 635 22.00 -0.83 -9.34
N ILE A 636 20.85 -0.47 -9.92
CA ILE A 636 20.73 -0.17 -11.36
C ILE A 636 21.51 1.11 -11.68
N GLN A 637 22.37 1.04 -12.69
CA GLN A 637 23.31 2.10 -13.05
C GLN A 637 23.19 2.51 -14.54
N GLY A 638 23.67 3.72 -14.85
CA GLY A 638 23.72 4.24 -16.22
C GLY A 638 22.48 5.06 -16.57
N LEU A 639 22.05 5.00 -17.83
CA LEU A 639 20.96 5.82 -18.36
C LEU A 639 19.63 5.06 -18.33
N ILE A 640 18.55 5.74 -17.95
CA ILE A 640 17.18 5.22 -17.99
C ILE A 640 16.76 5.14 -19.47
N PRO A 641 16.36 3.96 -19.99
CA PRO A 641 15.88 3.86 -21.36
C PRO A 641 14.50 4.52 -21.53
N ILE A 642 14.32 5.44 -22.50
CA ILE A 642 13.00 6.02 -22.83
C ILE A 642 11.96 4.91 -23.11
N SER A 643 12.40 3.76 -23.63
CA SER A 643 11.55 2.58 -23.83
C SER A 643 10.81 2.09 -22.58
N VAL A 644 11.31 2.33 -21.35
CA VAL A 644 10.60 1.98 -20.11
C VAL A 644 9.32 2.82 -19.94
N PHE A 645 9.36 4.11 -20.27
CA PHE A 645 8.17 4.98 -20.19
C PHE A 645 7.21 4.77 -21.38
N ASN A 646 7.72 4.34 -22.53
CA ASN A 646 6.96 4.18 -23.76
C ASN A 646 6.48 2.74 -24.07
N MET A 647 6.82 1.74 -23.24
CA MET A 647 6.38 0.35 -23.44
C MET A 647 4.87 0.17 -23.22
N SER A 648 4.31 0.84 -22.21
CA SER A 648 2.93 0.66 -21.71
C SER A 648 2.18 2.00 -21.55
N VAL A 649 2.31 2.90 -22.53
CA VAL A 649 1.79 4.30 -22.48
C VAL A 649 0.33 4.40 -22.02
N GLU A 650 -0.53 3.50 -22.48
CA GLU A 650 -1.98 3.54 -22.22
C GLU A 650 -2.42 2.83 -20.93
N THR A 651 -1.49 2.24 -20.17
CA THR A 651 -1.78 1.47 -18.96
C THR A 651 -0.92 1.82 -17.75
N LEU A 652 0.34 2.21 -17.92
CA LEU A 652 1.29 2.45 -16.83
C LEU A 652 0.91 3.70 -16.03
N GLY A 653 0.41 3.49 -14.81
CA GLY A 653 0.03 4.51 -13.83
C GLY A 653 1.10 4.74 -12.77
N TYR A 654 1.84 3.69 -12.36
CA TYR A 654 2.85 3.77 -11.30
C TYR A 654 4.23 3.32 -11.81
N LEU A 655 5.27 4.14 -11.58
CA LEU A 655 6.65 3.80 -11.89
C LEU A 655 7.62 4.30 -10.81
N ASP A 656 8.29 3.38 -10.12
CA ASP A 656 9.30 3.69 -9.12
C ASP A 656 10.69 3.16 -9.52
N LEU A 657 11.61 4.09 -9.76
CA LEU A 657 13.04 3.85 -10.04
C LEU A 657 13.95 4.45 -8.95
N GLY A 658 13.38 4.81 -7.80
CA GLY A 658 14.06 5.48 -6.68
C GLY A 658 15.23 4.68 -6.10
N TYR A 659 16.08 5.32 -5.28
CA TYR A 659 17.17 4.66 -4.54
C TYR A 659 18.04 3.74 -5.42
N ASN A 660 18.63 4.29 -6.48
CA ASN A 660 19.43 3.57 -7.47
C ASN A 660 20.72 4.34 -7.82
N SER A 661 21.35 4.06 -8.97
CA SER A 661 22.56 4.71 -9.46
C SER A 661 22.42 5.26 -10.89
N LEU A 662 21.20 5.64 -11.27
CA LEU A 662 20.84 6.17 -12.58
C LEU A 662 21.39 7.60 -12.76
N THR A 663 21.91 7.93 -13.94
CA THR A 663 22.67 9.18 -14.20
C THR A 663 22.01 10.13 -15.20
N GLY A 664 20.90 9.74 -15.83
CA GLY A 664 20.19 10.50 -16.85
C GLY A 664 19.33 9.58 -17.72
N PHE A 665 18.89 10.07 -18.88
CA PHE A 665 18.09 9.31 -19.87
C PHE A 665 18.93 8.97 -21.10
N ASP A 666 18.56 7.92 -21.86
CA ASP A 666 19.34 7.46 -23.02
C ASP A 666 19.15 8.30 -24.30
N ASP A 667 18.07 9.06 -24.38
CA ASP A 667 17.81 10.08 -25.41
C ASP A 667 17.65 11.47 -24.75
N GLN A 668 18.35 12.46 -25.32
CA GLN A 668 18.44 13.82 -24.80
C GLN A 668 17.15 14.64 -24.96
N SER A 669 16.15 14.11 -25.69
CA SER A 669 14.81 14.69 -25.79
C SER A 669 13.90 14.38 -24.59
N ALA A 670 14.33 13.50 -23.66
CA ALA A 670 13.60 13.07 -22.46
C ALA A 670 13.20 14.19 -21.46
N VAL A 671 13.54 15.45 -21.73
CA VAL A 671 13.05 16.61 -20.98
C VAL A 671 11.52 16.74 -21.08
N LEU A 672 10.88 16.11 -22.08
CA LEU A 672 9.42 16.05 -22.23
C LEU A 672 8.95 14.59 -22.29
N PHE A 673 8.19 14.14 -21.30
CA PHE A 673 7.53 12.84 -21.35
C PHE A 673 6.34 12.82 -22.33
N ASN A 674 5.93 11.63 -22.75
CA ASN A 674 4.86 11.42 -23.73
C ASN A 674 3.50 11.91 -23.17
N PRO A 675 2.86 12.97 -23.73
CA PRO A 675 1.64 13.55 -23.16
C PRO A 675 0.39 12.67 -23.24
N ARG A 676 0.47 11.48 -23.84
CA ARG A 676 -0.59 10.45 -23.83
C ARG A 676 -0.40 9.39 -22.76
N SER A 677 0.71 9.42 -22.02
CA SER A 677 0.97 8.49 -20.93
C SER A 677 -0.08 8.65 -19.82
N LYS A 678 -0.52 7.55 -19.22
CA LYS A 678 -1.35 7.57 -18.00
C LYS A 678 -0.54 7.56 -16.70
N LEU A 679 0.75 7.91 -16.75
CA LEU A 679 1.60 7.88 -15.58
C LEU A 679 1.12 8.93 -14.56
N GLU A 680 0.61 8.44 -13.43
CA GLU A 680 0.05 9.21 -12.33
C GLU A 680 1.11 9.38 -11.22
N HIS A 681 1.88 8.34 -10.90
CA HIS A 681 2.96 8.38 -9.92
C HIS A 681 4.32 8.09 -10.57
N LEU A 682 5.31 8.98 -10.37
CA LEU A 682 6.66 8.83 -10.89
C LEU A 682 7.72 9.18 -9.84
N TYR A 683 8.44 8.16 -9.38
CA TYR A 683 9.54 8.28 -8.43
C TYR A 683 10.89 8.00 -9.11
N LEU A 684 11.76 9.02 -9.11
CA LEU A 684 13.13 9.01 -9.63
C LEU A 684 14.16 9.43 -8.56
N ASN A 685 13.72 9.46 -7.30
CA ASN A 685 14.48 10.01 -6.18
C ASN A 685 15.76 9.23 -5.85
N ASN A 686 16.62 9.78 -5.00
CA ASN A 686 17.80 9.10 -4.44
C ASN A 686 18.67 8.42 -5.51
N ASN A 687 19.02 9.19 -6.54
CA ASN A 687 19.75 8.73 -7.72
C ASN A 687 20.94 9.66 -8.02
N LYS A 688 21.43 9.68 -9.26
CA LYS A 688 22.57 10.49 -9.72
C LYS A 688 22.23 11.28 -10.99
N LEU A 689 20.94 11.54 -11.23
CA LEU A 689 20.41 12.21 -12.42
C LEU A 689 20.96 13.63 -12.55
N LYS A 690 21.12 14.10 -13.80
CA LYS A 690 21.73 15.40 -14.14
C LYS A 690 21.03 16.08 -15.30
N GLY A 691 21.21 17.40 -15.38
CA GLY A 691 20.59 18.27 -16.37
C GLY A 691 19.28 18.88 -15.87
N SER A 692 18.48 19.42 -16.79
CA SER A 692 17.21 20.07 -16.48
C SER A 692 16.15 19.11 -15.93
N LEU A 693 15.31 19.61 -15.01
CA LEU A 693 14.07 18.95 -14.55
C LEU A 693 13.24 18.45 -15.75
N PRO A 694 13.04 17.13 -15.92
CA PRO A 694 12.15 16.62 -16.96
C PRO A 694 10.69 16.91 -16.59
N VAL A 695 9.85 17.13 -17.62
CA VAL A 695 8.45 17.52 -17.48
C VAL A 695 7.56 16.27 -17.59
N PRO A 696 6.87 15.85 -16.51
CA PRO A 696 5.97 14.69 -16.50
C PRO A 696 4.72 14.92 -17.38
N PRO A 697 3.98 13.84 -17.72
CA PRO A 697 2.74 13.98 -18.48
C PRO A 697 1.63 14.67 -17.65
N PRO A 698 0.58 15.26 -18.29
CA PRO A 698 -0.48 15.98 -17.57
C PRO A 698 -1.36 15.13 -16.64
N SER A 699 -1.21 13.81 -16.71
CA SER A 699 -1.80 12.77 -15.87
C SER A 699 -1.22 12.71 -14.45
N ILE A 700 0.00 13.24 -14.26
CA ILE A 700 0.75 13.08 -13.01
C ILE A 700 -0.01 13.67 -11.80
N SER A 701 -0.15 12.86 -10.75
CA SER A 701 -0.54 13.26 -9.39
C SER A 701 0.71 13.47 -8.54
N ASP A 702 1.62 12.49 -8.49
CA ASP A 702 2.75 12.50 -7.56
C ASP A 702 4.08 12.42 -8.31
N TYR A 703 4.97 13.39 -8.06
CA TYR A 703 6.25 13.48 -8.76
C TYR A 703 7.43 13.75 -7.81
N ASP A 704 8.33 12.77 -7.72
CA ASP A 704 9.52 12.85 -6.89
C ASP A 704 10.81 12.65 -7.71
N VAL A 705 11.66 13.68 -7.72
CA VAL A 705 13.01 13.64 -8.30
C VAL A 705 14.06 14.08 -7.27
N SER A 706 13.72 14.07 -5.98
CA SER A 706 14.58 14.51 -4.88
C SER A 706 15.89 13.73 -4.77
N ASN A 707 16.86 14.25 -4.01
CA ASN A 707 18.16 13.59 -3.76
C ASN A 707 18.87 13.20 -5.07
N ASN A 708 19.10 14.19 -5.93
CA ASN A 708 19.72 14.03 -7.25
C ASN A 708 20.74 15.16 -7.53
N ALA A 709 21.16 15.33 -8.79
CA ALA A 709 22.03 16.42 -9.23
C ALA A 709 21.45 17.14 -10.45
N LEU A 710 20.13 17.33 -10.46
CA LEU A 710 19.40 18.09 -11.47
C LEU A 710 19.55 19.61 -11.23
N GLU A 711 19.50 20.40 -12.30
CA GLU A 711 19.80 21.83 -12.30
C GLU A 711 18.83 22.64 -13.19
N GLY A 712 19.01 23.96 -13.24
CA GLY A 712 18.16 24.88 -14.02
C GLY A 712 16.94 25.40 -13.26
N GLU A 713 15.90 25.85 -13.98
CA GLU A 713 14.65 26.39 -13.41
C GLU A 713 13.47 25.42 -13.58
N ILE A 714 12.42 25.54 -12.77
CA ILE A 714 11.15 24.79 -12.96
C ILE A 714 10.50 25.24 -14.28
N PRO A 715 10.31 24.36 -15.28
CA PRO A 715 9.76 24.76 -16.57
C PRO A 715 8.32 25.29 -16.47
N PRO A 716 7.94 26.36 -17.19
CA PRO A 716 6.56 26.86 -17.22
C PRO A 716 5.50 25.85 -17.74
N LEU A 717 5.92 24.71 -18.28
CA LEU A 717 5.01 23.60 -18.62
C LEU A 717 4.38 22.94 -17.39
N PHE A 718 4.98 23.07 -16.20
CA PHE A 718 4.37 22.64 -14.93
C PHE A 718 3.05 23.36 -14.63
N CYS A 719 2.81 24.55 -15.22
CA CYS A 719 1.52 25.23 -15.14
C CYS A 719 0.34 24.44 -15.74
N ASN A 720 0.61 23.40 -16.54
CA ASN A 720 -0.40 22.58 -17.21
C ASN A 720 -0.72 21.26 -16.48
N LEU A 721 -0.01 20.95 -15.38
CA LEU A 721 -0.18 19.69 -14.63
C LEU A 721 -1.37 19.81 -13.67
N THR A 722 -2.58 19.82 -14.21
CA THR A 722 -3.82 20.12 -13.45
C THR A 722 -4.27 19.02 -12.48
N LEU A 723 -3.54 17.91 -12.41
CA LEU A 723 -3.77 16.81 -11.48
C LEU A 723 -2.68 16.71 -10.39
N LEU A 724 -1.57 17.46 -10.52
CA LEU A 724 -0.43 17.39 -9.61
C LEU A 724 -0.86 17.68 -8.17
N GLY A 725 -0.76 16.66 -7.31
CA GLY A 725 -1.00 16.69 -5.88
C GLY A 725 0.29 16.95 -5.13
N ASP A 726 1.32 16.14 -5.37
CA ASP A 726 2.57 16.20 -4.61
C ASP A 726 3.79 16.42 -5.51
N LEU A 727 4.65 17.37 -5.11
CA LEU A 727 5.86 17.74 -5.85
C LEU A 727 7.09 17.79 -4.94
N TYR A 728 8.00 16.83 -5.16
CA TYR A 728 9.23 16.64 -4.39
C TYR A 728 10.46 16.91 -5.27
N LEU A 729 11.07 18.10 -5.11
CA LEU A 729 12.27 18.54 -5.84
C LEU A 729 13.50 18.74 -4.94
N PHE A 730 13.42 18.35 -3.67
CA PHE A 730 14.43 18.66 -2.66
C PHE A 730 15.79 17.97 -2.89
N ASP A 731 16.84 18.47 -2.23
CA ASP A 731 18.24 18.00 -2.36
C ASP A 731 18.69 17.84 -3.83
N ASN A 732 18.78 18.98 -4.53
CA ASN A 732 19.15 19.07 -5.94
C ASN A 732 20.01 20.33 -6.19
N SER A 733 20.03 20.87 -7.41
CA SER A 733 20.70 22.13 -7.76
C SER A 733 19.82 23.04 -8.63
N PHE A 734 18.50 22.98 -8.41
CA PHE A 734 17.54 23.88 -9.05
C PHE A 734 17.72 25.33 -8.58
N SER A 735 17.25 26.26 -9.42
CA SER A 735 17.47 27.70 -9.30
C SER A 735 16.34 28.49 -9.98
N GLY A 736 16.50 29.80 -10.09
CA GLY A 736 15.49 30.68 -10.67
C GLY A 736 14.40 31.03 -9.67
N LYS A 737 13.17 31.28 -10.16
CA LYS A 737 12.03 31.72 -9.34
C LYS A 737 10.90 30.69 -9.34
N LEU A 738 10.19 30.58 -8.22
CA LEU A 738 8.99 29.75 -8.10
C LEU A 738 7.89 30.25 -9.08
N PRO A 739 7.40 29.43 -10.03
CA PRO A 739 6.39 29.87 -10.99
C PRO A 739 5.04 30.23 -10.32
N PRO A 740 4.48 31.44 -10.52
CA PRO A 740 3.22 31.85 -9.88
C PRO A 740 1.97 31.05 -10.28
N CYS A 741 2.08 30.17 -11.29
CA CYS A 741 1.02 29.23 -11.66
C CYS A 741 0.98 28.00 -10.73
N LEU A 742 2.14 27.55 -10.23
CA LEU A 742 2.29 26.31 -9.46
C LEU A 742 1.51 26.40 -8.14
N ILE A 743 1.64 27.54 -7.45
CA ILE A 743 0.90 27.88 -6.23
C ILE A 743 -0.62 28.11 -6.44
N ASN A 744 -1.09 28.02 -7.69
CA ASN A 744 -2.48 28.21 -8.09
C ASN A 744 -3.11 26.94 -8.68
N LEU A 745 -2.37 25.81 -8.71
CA LEU A 745 -2.94 24.49 -8.97
C LEU A 745 -3.79 24.09 -7.76
N SER A 746 -5.11 23.93 -7.96
CA SER A 746 -6.03 23.60 -6.86
C SER A 746 -5.94 22.15 -6.37
N THR A 747 -5.11 21.33 -7.01
CA THR A 747 -4.80 19.95 -6.63
C THR A 747 -3.58 19.85 -5.71
N LEU A 748 -2.66 20.83 -5.75
CA LEU A 748 -1.37 20.72 -5.07
C LEU A 748 -1.55 20.73 -3.53
N TYR A 749 -1.13 19.65 -2.88
CA TYR A 749 -1.16 19.41 -1.43
C TYR A 749 0.23 19.54 -0.81
N ILE A 750 1.28 19.02 -1.45
CA ILE A 750 2.65 19.02 -0.91
C ILE A 750 3.64 19.63 -1.90
N LEU A 751 4.50 20.51 -1.39
CA LEU A 751 5.56 21.18 -2.13
C LEU A 751 6.85 21.18 -1.29
N GLN A 752 7.79 20.28 -1.62
CA GLN A 752 9.13 20.19 -1.02
C GLN A 752 10.19 20.63 -2.03
N LEU A 753 10.85 21.77 -1.76
CA LEU A 753 11.86 22.40 -2.61
C LEU A 753 13.21 22.63 -1.89
N GLU A 754 13.39 22.05 -0.71
CA GLU A 754 14.52 22.32 0.19
C GLU A 754 15.87 21.84 -0.35
N GLY A 755 16.97 22.38 0.16
CA GLY A 755 18.33 22.02 -0.30
C GLY A 755 18.58 22.39 -1.78
N ASN A 756 18.26 23.62 -2.17
CA ASN A 756 18.34 24.10 -3.55
C ASN A 756 18.83 25.57 -3.64
N HIS A 757 18.80 26.16 -4.84
CA HIS A 757 19.23 27.53 -5.12
C HIS A 757 18.08 28.42 -5.65
N PHE A 758 16.83 28.11 -5.34
CA PHE A 758 15.69 28.97 -5.71
C PHE A 758 15.76 30.32 -5.01
N GLY A 759 15.36 31.40 -5.69
CA GLY A 759 15.46 32.74 -5.15
C GLY A 759 14.44 33.75 -5.69
N GLY A 760 14.61 35.00 -5.27
CA GLY A 760 13.59 36.03 -5.44
C GLY A 760 12.44 35.86 -4.44
N THR A 761 11.32 36.53 -4.71
CA THR A 761 10.14 36.54 -3.82
C THR A 761 9.23 35.34 -4.05
N ILE A 762 8.76 34.70 -2.97
CA ILE A 762 7.64 33.76 -3.01
C ILE A 762 6.40 34.51 -3.54
N PRO A 763 5.65 33.97 -4.52
CA PRO A 763 4.51 34.69 -5.11
C PRO A 763 3.35 34.94 -4.11
N ASP A 764 2.67 36.09 -4.23
CA ASP A 764 1.56 36.53 -3.35
C ASP A 764 0.20 36.54 -4.09
N THR A 765 -0.10 35.47 -4.83
CA THR A 765 -1.35 35.32 -5.61
C THR A 765 -2.24 34.17 -5.15
N TRP A 766 -2.04 33.69 -3.92
CA TRP A 766 -2.72 32.51 -3.36
C TRP A 766 -4.24 32.73 -3.25
N THR A 767 -5.02 31.85 -3.88
CA THR A 767 -6.49 31.95 -3.89
C THR A 767 -7.15 31.19 -2.75
N ASN A 768 -8.44 31.46 -2.49
CA ASN A 768 -9.30 30.69 -1.59
C ASN A 768 -9.58 29.23 -2.06
N LYS A 769 -8.84 28.73 -3.07
CA LYS A 769 -8.80 27.32 -3.49
C LYS A 769 -7.41 26.68 -3.24
N CYS A 770 -6.59 27.31 -2.40
CA CYS A 770 -5.29 26.76 -2.01
C CYS A 770 -5.49 25.50 -1.15
N ASN A 771 -5.09 24.35 -1.69
CA ASN A 771 -5.16 23.04 -1.03
C ASN A 771 -3.85 22.62 -0.33
N ILE A 772 -2.77 23.41 -0.42
CA ILE A 772 -1.48 23.04 0.16
C ILE A 772 -1.61 22.80 1.66
N ARG A 773 -1.20 21.60 2.08
CA ARG A 773 -1.01 21.15 3.46
C ARG A 773 0.43 21.34 3.91
N ALA A 774 1.41 21.14 3.04
CA ALA A 774 2.81 21.30 3.39
C ALA A 774 3.57 22.13 2.36
N MET A 775 4.21 23.20 2.84
CA MET A 775 5.10 24.04 2.05
C MET A 775 6.47 24.09 2.72
N ILE A 776 7.46 23.44 2.10
CA ILE A 776 8.85 23.38 2.59
C ILE A 776 9.75 24.01 1.52
N LEU A 777 10.32 25.16 1.88
CA LEU A 777 11.18 26.00 1.05
C LEU A 777 12.55 26.24 1.69
N SER A 778 12.90 25.46 2.70
CA SER A 778 14.10 25.71 3.51
C SER A 778 15.40 25.53 2.71
N GLU A 779 16.50 26.09 3.20
CA GLU A 779 17.85 25.92 2.60
C GLU A 779 17.88 26.32 1.12
N ASN A 780 17.48 27.58 0.88
CA ASN A 780 17.34 28.22 -0.42
C ASN A 780 17.75 29.71 -0.36
N GLN A 781 17.45 30.49 -1.39
CA GLN A 781 17.83 31.90 -1.56
C GLN A 781 16.60 32.84 -1.67
N PHE A 782 15.43 32.44 -1.15
CA PHE A 782 14.21 33.25 -1.20
C PHE A 782 14.36 34.54 -0.38
N GLU A 783 13.87 35.65 -0.93
CA GLU A 783 13.99 37.01 -0.38
C GLU A 783 12.66 37.77 -0.37
N GLY A 784 12.65 38.98 0.18
CA GLY A 784 11.45 39.78 0.37
C GLY A 784 10.70 39.41 1.64
N GLY A 785 9.37 39.59 1.66
CA GLY A 785 8.51 39.22 2.78
C GLY A 785 7.65 37.99 2.48
N LEU A 786 6.97 37.45 3.50
CA LEU A 786 6.08 36.30 3.31
C LEU A 786 4.75 36.72 2.67
N PRO A 787 4.27 36.00 1.64
CA PRO A 787 3.04 36.34 0.94
C PRO A 787 1.82 36.24 1.87
N ARG A 788 1.12 37.36 2.05
CA ARG A 788 0.01 37.46 3.02
C ARG A 788 -1.22 36.67 2.57
N SER A 789 -1.33 36.39 1.27
CA SER A 789 -2.41 35.58 0.73
C SER A 789 -2.32 34.09 1.12
N LEU A 790 -1.20 33.60 1.69
CA LEU A 790 -1.13 32.26 2.31
C LEU A 790 -2.19 32.04 3.41
N VAL A 791 -2.75 33.10 4.00
CA VAL A 791 -3.91 33.00 4.92
C VAL A 791 -5.15 32.35 4.27
N ASN A 792 -5.20 32.28 2.92
CA ASN A 792 -6.25 31.60 2.17
C ASN A 792 -6.05 30.06 2.10
N CYS A 793 -4.85 29.55 2.41
CA CYS A 793 -4.52 28.13 2.47
C CYS A 793 -4.95 27.54 3.82
N THR A 794 -6.26 27.43 4.07
CA THR A 794 -6.75 27.07 5.42
C THR A 794 -6.39 25.65 5.85
N GLY A 795 -6.02 24.76 4.92
CA GLY A 795 -5.53 23.42 5.22
C GLY A 795 -4.02 23.31 5.46
N LEU A 796 -3.28 24.44 5.53
CA LEU A 796 -1.82 24.43 5.68
C LEU A 796 -1.40 23.93 7.07
N GLU A 797 -0.81 22.74 7.12
CA GLU A 797 -0.30 22.03 8.30
C GLU A 797 1.18 22.34 8.58
N ILE A 798 2.00 22.53 7.54
CA ILE A 798 3.44 22.83 7.64
C ILE A 798 3.80 24.05 6.80
N LEU A 799 4.49 25.00 7.43
CA LEU A 799 5.21 26.08 6.75
C LEU A 799 6.66 26.13 7.24
N ASP A 800 7.59 25.67 6.41
CA ASP A 800 9.04 25.82 6.62
C ASP A 800 9.66 26.69 5.52
N VAL A 801 10.28 27.79 5.95
CA VAL A 801 11.04 28.72 5.11
C VAL A 801 12.44 28.99 5.70
N GLY A 802 12.93 28.10 6.56
CA GLY A 802 14.18 28.24 7.29
C GLY A 802 15.41 28.34 6.38
N ASN A 803 16.53 28.86 6.88
CA ASN A 803 17.80 28.95 6.13
C ASN A 803 17.64 29.65 4.75
N ASN A 804 17.12 30.88 4.76
CA ASN A 804 16.81 31.68 3.56
C ASN A 804 17.23 33.15 3.74
N GLN A 805 16.82 34.04 2.82
CA GLN A 805 17.18 35.46 2.78
C GLN A 805 16.02 36.41 3.11
N ILE A 806 14.89 35.88 3.62
CA ILE A 806 13.61 36.57 3.86
C ILE A 806 13.77 37.65 4.93
N ASN A 807 13.19 38.83 4.68
CA ASN A 807 13.27 40.04 5.50
C ASN A 807 11.87 40.63 5.70
N ASP A 808 11.22 40.23 6.78
CA ASP A 808 9.86 40.66 7.16
C ASP A 808 9.75 40.86 8.68
N THR A 809 8.54 41.13 9.14
CA THR A 809 8.12 41.00 10.55
C THR A 809 7.48 39.63 10.78
N PHE A 810 7.16 39.29 12.04
CA PHE A 810 6.47 38.03 12.36
C PHE A 810 5.15 37.89 11.57
N PRO A 811 4.86 36.74 10.94
CA PRO A 811 3.69 36.58 10.08
C PRO A 811 2.39 36.41 10.89
N PHE A 812 1.89 37.49 11.49
CA PHE A 812 0.68 37.47 12.35
C PHE A 812 -0.59 36.90 11.70
N TRP A 813 -0.64 36.80 10.36
CA TRP A 813 -1.73 36.15 9.62
C TRP A 813 -1.70 34.61 9.79
N SER A 814 -0.52 34.00 9.89
CA SER A 814 -0.36 32.53 10.06
C SER A 814 -1.01 32.02 11.34
N ALA A 815 -1.03 32.88 12.38
CA ALA A 815 -1.69 32.62 13.65
C ALA A 815 -3.22 32.41 13.54
N THR A 816 -3.82 32.68 12.38
CA THR A 816 -5.26 32.45 12.12
C THR A 816 -5.55 31.22 11.25
N LEU A 817 -4.52 30.48 10.82
CA LEU A 817 -4.67 29.19 10.15
C LEU A 817 -5.14 28.12 11.15
N PRO A 818 -6.16 27.30 10.82
CA PRO A 818 -6.72 26.33 11.75
C PRO A 818 -5.88 25.05 11.86
N GLU A 819 -5.29 24.55 10.77
CA GLU A 819 -4.59 23.25 10.77
C GLU A 819 -3.07 23.35 10.97
N LEU A 820 -2.51 24.55 11.15
CA LEU A 820 -1.05 24.75 11.19
C LEU A 820 -0.41 24.13 12.44
N LYS A 821 0.36 23.07 12.23
CA LYS A 821 1.07 22.26 13.24
C LYS A 821 2.55 22.64 13.37
N VAL A 822 3.19 23.03 12.27
CA VAL A 822 4.64 23.28 12.19
C VAL A 822 4.92 24.63 11.52
N LEU A 823 5.67 25.50 12.22
CA LEU A 823 6.10 26.81 11.71
C LEU A 823 7.61 27.02 11.91
N VAL A 824 8.38 26.97 10.83
CA VAL A 824 9.84 27.12 10.86
C VAL A 824 10.26 28.35 10.04
N LEU A 825 10.79 29.34 10.75
CA LEU A 825 11.27 30.62 10.21
C LEU A 825 12.80 30.81 10.40
N ARG A 826 13.52 29.77 10.84
CA ARG A 826 14.92 29.86 11.29
C ARG A 826 15.88 30.50 10.28
N SER A 827 17.00 31.06 10.75
CA SER A 827 18.12 31.48 9.90
C SER A 827 17.69 32.37 8.73
N ASN A 828 17.07 33.50 9.06
CA ASN A 828 16.54 34.48 8.12
C ASN A 828 16.82 35.91 8.65
N LYS A 829 16.14 36.93 8.11
CA LYS A 829 16.26 38.34 8.54
C LYS A 829 14.95 38.86 9.15
N PHE A 830 14.11 37.99 9.69
CA PHE A 830 12.87 38.43 10.35
C PHE A 830 13.20 39.34 11.54
N SER A 831 12.40 40.39 11.74
CA SER A 831 12.74 41.45 12.69
C SER A 831 11.55 42.13 13.38
N GLY A 832 11.86 42.88 14.44
CA GLY A 832 10.88 43.58 15.26
C GLY A 832 10.21 42.66 16.30
N ALA A 833 9.20 43.20 16.98
CA ALA A 833 8.57 42.51 18.11
C ALA A 833 7.34 41.69 17.72
N ILE A 834 7.24 40.49 18.30
CA ILE A 834 6.07 39.62 18.22
C ILE A 834 5.02 40.18 19.18
N ARG A 835 4.20 41.11 18.67
CA ARG A 835 3.16 41.81 19.44
C ARG A 835 1.94 40.94 19.66
N ASP A 836 1.33 41.10 20.84
CA ASP A 836 0.02 40.55 21.14
C ASP A 836 -1.04 40.98 20.09
N PRO A 837 -1.90 40.07 19.63
CA PRO A 837 -2.97 40.39 18.69
C PRO A 837 -4.07 41.24 19.35
N ASP A 838 -4.62 42.19 18.60
CA ASP A 838 -5.54 43.22 19.13
C ASP A 838 -6.73 42.62 19.92
N PRO A 839 -6.81 42.86 21.26
CA PRO A 839 -7.84 42.29 22.11
C PRO A 839 -9.24 42.87 21.84
N TYR A 840 -9.38 43.87 20.98
CA TYR A 840 -10.67 44.39 20.51
C TYR A 840 -11.15 43.75 19.20
N GLN A 841 -10.27 43.08 18.43
CA GLN A 841 -10.64 42.43 17.17
C GLN A 841 -10.77 40.91 17.28
N ASN A 842 -9.90 40.23 18.04
CA ASN A 842 -9.78 38.76 18.01
C ASN A 842 -10.45 38.00 19.19
N LYS A 843 -11.51 38.54 19.81
CA LYS A 843 -12.19 37.90 20.97
C LYS A 843 -12.89 36.55 20.70
N SER A 844 -12.96 36.09 19.46
CA SER A 844 -13.76 34.91 19.07
C SER A 844 -13.05 33.95 18.10
N ARG A 845 -11.74 34.10 17.86
CA ARG A 845 -10.96 33.18 17.02
C ARG A 845 -9.89 32.51 17.87
N ALA A 846 -9.70 31.21 17.65
CA ALA A 846 -8.52 30.51 18.14
C ALA A 846 -7.26 31.07 17.45
N ILE A 847 -6.10 30.90 18.08
CA ILE A 847 -4.83 31.49 17.63
C ILE A 847 -3.78 30.39 17.72
N PHE A 848 -3.28 29.91 16.57
CA PHE A 848 -2.45 28.70 16.48
C PHE A 848 -3.05 27.47 17.23
N PRO A 849 -4.30 27.05 16.92
CA PRO A 849 -5.00 26.00 17.69
C PRO A 849 -4.32 24.62 17.65
N MET A 850 -3.66 24.26 16.54
CA MET A 850 -3.01 22.96 16.32
C MET A 850 -1.48 23.01 16.36
N LEU A 851 -0.87 24.14 16.76
CA LEU A 851 0.57 24.33 16.66
C LEU A 851 1.34 23.47 17.69
N HIS A 852 2.22 22.61 17.20
CA HIS A 852 3.08 21.72 17.98
C HIS A 852 4.56 22.15 17.94
N ILE A 853 5.04 22.62 16.79
CA ILE A 853 6.46 22.94 16.57
C ILE A 853 6.61 24.37 16.05
N ILE A 854 7.42 25.17 16.74
CA ILE A 854 7.77 26.52 16.30
C ILE A 854 9.27 26.80 16.48
N ASP A 855 9.93 27.16 15.37
CA ASP A 855 11.37 27.44 15.30
C ASP A 855 11.58 28.82 14.66
N LEU A 856 11.91 29.79 15.51
CA LEU A 856 12.16 31.19 15.15
C LEU A 856 13.66 31.54 15.22
N SER A 857 14.52 30.53 15.35
CA SER A 857 15.94 30.70 15.70
C SER A 857 16.74 31.52 14.67
N HIS A 858 17.91 32.04 15.06
CA HIS A 858 18.85 32.72 14.16
C HIS A 858 18.21 33.84 13.30
N ASN A 859 17.58 34.82 13.97
CA ASN A 859 16.87 35.93 13.34
C ASN A 859 17.23 37.27 14.02
N SER A 860 16.40 38.30 13.87
CA SER A 860 16.53 39.58 14.58
C SER A 860 15.20 40.07 15.16
N PHE A 861 14.37 39.13 15.62
CA PHE A 861 13.21 39.44 16.47
C PHE A 861 13.67 40.09 17.77
N SER A 862 12.84 40.98 18.33
CA SER A 862 13.19 41.80 19.50
C SER A 862 11.99 42.08 20.41
N GLY A 863 12.22 42.74 21.56
CA GLY A 863 11.17 42.95 22.55
C GLY A 863 10.91 41.70 23.41
N PRO A 864 9.84 41.69 24.21
CA PRO A 864 9.53 40.59 25.11
C PRO A 864 9.12 39.31 24.37
N LEU A 865 9.33 38.16 25.03
CA LEU A 865 8.75 36.89 24.61
C LEU A 865 7.21 36.98 24.54
N PRO A 866 6.55 36.30 23.58
CA PRO A 866 5.14 36.53 23.23
C PRO A 866 4.16 35.89 24.24
N HIS A 867 4.05 36.50 25.43
CA HIS A 867 3.33 35.92 26.57
C HIS A 867 1.85 35.59 26.31
N SER A 868 1.16 36.31 25.42
CA SER A 868 -0.25 35.99 25.09
C SER A 868 -0.39 34.78 24.18
N TYR A 869 0.64 34.45 23.38
CA TYR A 869 0.64 33.31 22.49
C TYR A 869 0.83 31.99 23.25
N PHE A 870 1.66 31.97 24.30
CA PHE A 870 1.75 30.83 25.23
C PHE A 870 0.37 30.50 25.86
N GLN A 871 -0.47 31.51 26.11
CA GLN A 871 -1.85 31.28 26.58
C GLN A 871 -2.79 30.70 25.51
N LYS A 872 -2.36 30.54 24.24
CA LYS A 872 -3.21 30.14 23.10
C LYS A 872 -2.76 28.90 22.33
N TRP A 873 -1.52 28.45 22.52
CA TRP A 873 -1.02 27.17 21.98
C TRP A 873 -1.64 25.98 22.74
N ASP A 874 -2.94 25.79 22.57
CA ASP A 874 -3.72 24.80 23.33
C ASP A 874 -3.28 23.35 23.03
N ALA A 875 -2.78 23.07 21.81
CA ALA A 875 -2.17 21.80 21.45
C ALA A 875 -0.95 21.44 22.34
N MET A 876 -0.03 22.39 22.57
CA MET A 876 1.16 22.17 23.43
C MET A 876 0.83 21.99 24.93
N LYS A 877 -0.41 22.22 25.35
CA LYS A 877 -0.89 22.01 26.74
C LYS A 877 -1.48 20.63 26.98
N VAL A 878 -1.57 19.79 25.94
CA VAL A 878 -2.14 18.45 26.00
C VAL A 878 -1.09 17.43 25.59
N PHE A 879 -1.14 16.26 26.21
CA PHE A 879 -0.31 15.11 25.85
C PHE A 879 -1.20 14.05 25.20
N LYS A 880 -0.89 13.67 23.95
CA LYS A 880 -1.51 12.56 23.22
C LYS A 880 -0.45 11.47 23.02
N ASP A 881 -0.76 10.23 23.40
CA ASP A 881 0.18 9.10 23.24
C ASP A 881 0.11 8.43 21.85
N GLN A 882 -0.97 8.61 21.08
CA GLN A 882 -1.21 7.93 19.80
C GLN A 882 -1.96 8.85 18.82
N GLU A 883 -1.32 9.20 17.71
CA GLU A 883 -1.93 9.53 16.40
C GLU A 883 -1.02 8.91 15.33
N GLU A 884 -1.57 8.52 14.18
CA GLU A 884 -0.77 7.92 13.10
C GLU A 884 0.16 8.98 12.47
N PRO A 885 1.44 8.66 12.20
CA PRO A 885 2.35 9.59 11.57
C PRO A 885 1.92 9.84 10.12
N ALA A 886 1.82 11.12 9.73
CA ALA A 886 1.70 11.47 8.32
C ALA A 886 2.94 10.96 7.54
N TYR A 887 2.79 10.65 6.25
CA TYR A 887 3.89 10.08 5.44
C TYR A 887 5.01 11.08 5.08
N LEU A 888 4.87 12.35 5.45
CA LEU A 888 5.78 13.44 5.05
C LEU A 888 7.00 13.58 5.98
N ALA A 889 8.21 13.52 5.44
CA ALA A 889 9.45 13.75 6.17
C ALA A 889 9.71 15.25 6.43
N ILE A 890 10.19 15.61 7.62
CA ILE A 890 10.55 17.00 7.99
C ILE A 890 11.84 17.09 8.82
N THR A 891 12.68 18.10 8.53
CA THR A 891 14.00 18.27 9.15
C THR A 891 14.00 19.35 10.24
N ILE A 892 14.05 18.91 11.50
CA ILE A 892 13.90 19.77 12.69
C ILE A 892 15.13 19.62 13.61
N THR A 893 15.63 20.75 14.12
CA THR A 893 16.62 20.77 15.19
C THR A 893 15.99 20.36 16.53
N ASN A 894 16.45 19.26 17.12
CA ASN A 894 16.07 18.82 18.45
C ASN A 894 17.31 18.33 19.22
N LYS A 895 17.40 18.60 20.51
CA LYS A 895 18.56 18.23 21.36
C LYS A 895 19.92 18.69 20.77
N GLY A 896 19.95 19.88 20.15
CA GLY A 896 21.14 20.44 19.51
C GLY A 896 21.57 19.77 18.20
N ALA A 897 20.78 18.83 17.66
CA ALA A 897 21.06 18.14 16.40
C ALA A 897 19.89 18.29 15.41
N SER A 898 20.20 18.59 14.15
CA SER A 898 19.20 18.48 13.07
C SER A 898 18.85 17.02 12.85
N ARG A 899 17.55 16.69 12.79
CA ARG A 899 17.04 15.34 12.58
C ARG A 899 15.87 15.36 11.60
N GLU A 900 15.90 14.42 10.66
CA GLU A 900 14.77 14.06 9.81
C GLU A 900 13.75 13.25 10.64
N TYR A 901 12.50 13.68 10.67
CA TYR A 901 11.37 12.99 11.29
C TYR A 901 10.42 12.54 10.20
N LEU A 902 10.13 11.23 10.17
CA LEU A 902 9.03 10.68 9.36
C LEU A 902 7.70 11.05 10.03
N GLY A 903 7.01 12.01 9.42
CA GLY A 903 5.69 12.49 9.81
C GLY A 903 5.66 13.62 10.83
N ILE A 904 4.56 14.39 10.79
CA ILE A 904 4.21 15.32 11.86
C ILE A 904 3.79 14.50 13.09
N GLN A 905 4.73 14.27 14.01
CA GLN A 905 4.40 13.67 15.30
C GLN A 905 3.73 14.73 16.19
N THR A 906 2.40 14.68 16.32
CA THR A 906 1.62 15.59 17.19
C THR A 906 1.85 15.37 18.69
N SER A 907 2.61 14.32 19.05
CA SER A 907 3.20 14.14 20.38
C SER A 907 4.44 15.03 20.61
N LEU A 908 5.17 15.40 19.56
CA LEU A 908 6.45 16.10 19.62
C LEU A 908 6.24 17.63 19.61
N ASN A 909 6.22 18.24 20.80
CA ASN A 909 6.11 19.70 20.93
C ASN A 909 7.49 20.36 21.16
N LEU A 910 7.86 21.33 20.32
CA LEU A 910 9.19 21.96 20.31
C LEU A 910 9.08 23.49 20.18
N LEU A 911 9.89 24.22 20.95
CA LEU A 911 9.93 25.67 20.97
C LEU A 911 11.38 26.19 20.92
N ASP A 912 11.78 26.76 19.78
CA ASP A 912 13.08 27.41 19.60
C ASP A 912 12.90 28.88 19.22
N VAL A 913 13.54 29.79 19.98
CA VAL A 913 13.63 31.23 19.69
C VAL A 913 15.06 31.74 19.82
N SER A 914 16.04 30.83 19.80
CA SER A 914 17.44 31.12 20.09
C SER A 914 18.10 32.04 19.06
N SER A 915 19.26 32.61 19.41
CA SER A 915 20.04 33.49 18.52
C SER A 915 19.20 34.62 17.91
N ASN A 916 18.55 35.38 18.79
CA ASN A 916 17.67 36.51 18.46
C ASN A 916 18.01 37.71 19.36
N ARG A 917 17.08 38.66 19.53
CA ARG A 917 17.24 39.85 20.39
C ARG A 917 16.07 40.01 21.36
N PHE A 918 15.45 38.91 21.79
CA PHE A 918 14.38 38.94 22.79
C PHE A 918 14.93 39.45 24.13
N GLU A 919 14.15 40.29 24.80
CA GLU A 919 14.50 40.99 26.04
C GLU A 919 13.42 40.81 27.12
N GLY A 920 13.67 41.31 28.34
CA GLY A 920 12.73 41.17 29.46
C GLY A 920 12.71 39.76 30.06
N GLU A 921 11.72 39.45 30.88
CA GLU A 921 11.67 38.21 31.68
C GLU A 921 11.02 37.03 30.93
N ILE A 922 11.43 35.80 31.28
CA ILE A 922 10.73 34.59 30.83
C ILE A 922 9.38 34.49 31.57
N PRO A 923 8.22 34.43 30.90
CA PRO A 923 6.93 34.37 31.58
C PRO A 923 6.70 33.03 32.29
N GLU A 924 6.26 33.05 33.55
CA GLU A 924 5.81 31.84 34.31
C GLU A 924 4.71 31.04 33.57
N LEU A 925 4.00 31.63 32.61
CA LEU A 925 3.05 30.94 31.72
C LEU A 925 3.68 29.85 30.84
N ILE A 926 5.02 29.81 30.70
CA ILE A 926 5.72 28.74 29.97
C ILE A 926 5.43 27.35 30.56
N GLY A 927 5.22 27.27 31.88
CA GLY A 927 4.89 26.04 32.59
C GLY A 927 3.43 25.55 32.42
N ASP A 928 2.59 26.26 31.66
CA ASP A 928 1.27 25.76 31.25
C ASP A 928 1.38 24.82 30.03
N LEU A 929 2.47 24.91 29.25
CA LEU A 929 2.69 24.16 28.00
C LEU A 929 3.25 22.74 28.27
N ILE A 930 2.55 21.97 29.13
CA ILE A 930 3.01 20.71 29.72
C ILE A 930 3.38 19.59 28.72
N GLY A 931 3.03 19.72 27.44
CA GLY A 931 3.42 18.82 26.36
C GLY A 931 4.79 19.09 25.73
N LEU A 932 5.49 20.19 26.09
CA LEU A 932 6.81 20.54 25.55
C LEU A 932 7.89 19.48 25.86
N HIS A 933 8.62 19.08 24.82
CA HIS A 933 9.77 18.18 24.89
C HIS A 933 11.11 18.93 24.74
N SER A 934 11.15 20.07 24.08
CA SER A 934 12.36 20.92 23.96
C SER A 934 12.03 22.41 24.06
N ILE A 935 12.86 23.14 24.81
CA ILE A 935 12.89 24.60 24.88
C ILE A 935 14.32 25.07 24.61
N ASN A 936 14.51 25.94 23.61
CA ASN A 936 15.77 26.62 23.35
C ASN A 936 15.56 28.14 23.26
N PHE A 937 15.95 28.85 24.31
CA PHE A 937 15.92 30.31 24.42
C PHE A 937 17.33 30.93 24.38
N SER A 938 18.35 30.14 24.04
CA SER A 938 19.76 30.55 24.13
C SER A 938 20.11 31.75 23.24
N ASN A 939 21.21 32.45 23.56
CA ASN A 939 21.76 33.56 22.77
C ASN A 939 20.71 34.66 22.50
N ASN A 940 20.26 35.29 23.58
CA ASN A 940 19.26 36.39 23.59
C ASN A 940 19.62 37.42 24.69
N PHE A 941 18.76 38.42 24.91
CA PHE A 941 18.91 39.44 25.95
C PHE A 941 17.91 39.26 27.11
N LEU A 942 17.49 38.02 27.39
CA LEU A 942 16.51 37.72 28.44
C LEU A 942 17.10 38.04 29.83
N THR A 943 16.24 38.51 30.72
CA THR A 943 16.56 39.00 32.08
C THR A 943 15.59 38.43 33.11
N GLY A 944 15.62 38.93 34.35
CA GLY A 944 14.79 38.41 35.43
C GLY A 944 15.36 37.12 36.00
N HIS A 945 14.49 36.13 36.25
CA HIS A 945 14.82 34.86 36.88
C HIS A 945 14.29 33.68 36.06
N ILE A 946 14.86 32.49 36.27
CA ILE A 946 14.34 31.25 35.67
C ILE A 946 12.99 30.91 36.36
N PRO A 947 11.88 30.77 35.60
CA PRO A 947 10.56 30.54 36.20
C PRO A 947 10.46 29.23 36.97
N SER A 948 9.74 29.26 38.08
CA SER A 948 9.50 28.09 38.94
C SER A 948 8.48 27.11 38.33
N SER A 949 7.57 27.58 37.47
CA SER A 949 6.60 26.77 36.75
C SER A 949 7.20 25.80 35.73
N LEU A 950 8.45 26.00 35.27
CA LEU A 950 9.13 25.08 34.35
C LEU A 950 9.18 23.63 34.89
N ARG A 951 9.10 23.44 36.21
CA ARG A 951 8.90 22.13 36.86
C ARG A 951 7.67 21.36 36.35
N ASN A 952 6.62 22.05 35.91
CA ASN A 952 5.38 21.42 35.44
C ASN A 952 5.57 20.67 34.10
N LEU A 953 6.64 20.99 33.36
CA LEU A 953 6.93 20.42 32.05
C LEU A 953 7.52 19.00 32.18
N SER A 954 6.76 18.07 32.75
CA SER A 954 7.23 16.72 33.12
C SER A 954 7.68 15.83 31.95
N LYS A 955 7.52 16.31 30.71
CA LYS A 955 7.97 15.68 29.45
C LYS A 955 9.19 16.37 28.83
N LEU A 956 9.73 17.43 29.44
CA LEU A 956 10.83 18.22 28.90
C LEU A 956 12.13 17.41 28.90
N GLU A 957 12.68 17.18 27.71
CA GLU A 957 13.90 16.43 27.45
C GLU A 957 15.11 17.35 27.23
N ALA A 958 14.88 18.58 26.75
CA ALA A 958 15.92 19.58 26.53
C ALA A 958 15.50 20.99 27.00
N LEU A 959 16.41 21.67 27.70
CA LEU A 959 16.25 23.06 28.14
C LEU A 959 17.58 23.81 28.00
N ASP A 960 17.68 24.70 27.01
CA ASP A 960 18.82 25.60 26.82
C ASP A 960 18.40 27.07 27.03
N LEU A 961 18.99 27.70 28.04
CA LEU A 961 18.82 29.11 28.42
C LEU A 961 20.16 29.88 28.38
N SER A 962 21.20 29.30 27.79
CA SER A 962 22.56 29.85 27.80
C SER A 962 22.71 31.16 27.03
N TYR A 963 23.81 31.88 27.25
CA TYR A 963 24.10 33.18 26.60
C TYR A 963 22.93 34.16 26.71
N ASN A 964 22.53 34.46 27.95
CA ASN A 964 21.48 35.42 28.29
C ASN A 964 21.94 36.27 29.50
N ASN A 965 21.05 37.10 30.04
CA ASN A 965 21.31 37.94 31.22
C ASN A 965 20.35 37.58 32.38
N LEU A 966 20.02 36.28 32.51
CA LEU A 966 19.19 35.74 33.58
C LEU A 966 19.94 35.80 34.92
N SER A 967 19.19 35.95 36.01
CA SER A 967 19.73 36.21 37.35
C SER A 967 18.92 35.51 38.46
N GLY A 968 19.37 35.65 39.71
CA GLY A 968 18.76 34.95 40.84
C GLY A 968 19.26 33.51 40.94
N GLN A 969 18.41 32.58 41.40
CA GLN A 969 18.79 31.18 41.63
C GLN A 969 18.17 30.25 40.59
N ILE A 970 18.86 29.14 40.28
CA ILE A 970 18.24 28.02 39.56
C ILE A 970 17.19 27.39 40.49
N PRO A 971 15.89 27.32 40.10
CA PRO A 971 14.86 26.78 40.96
C PRO A 971 15.13 25.32 41.30
N GLN A 972 15.27 25.00 42.59
CA GLN A 972 15.50 23.65 43.09
C GLN A 972 14.36 22.68 42.69
N GLN A 973 13.20 23.25 42.38
CA GLN A 973 12.03 22.63 41.79
C GLN A 973 12.32 21.89 40.46
N LEU A 974 13.32 22.30 39.69
CA LEU A 974 13.66 21.69 38.39
C LEU A 974 14.29 20.30 38.53
N ALA A 975 14.85 19.94 39.69
CA ALA A 975 15.40 18.61 39.96
C ALA A 975 14.38 17.45 39.91
N LEU A 976 13.10 17.76 39.69
CA LEU A 976 12.00 16.82 39.49
C LEU A 976 11.68 16.54 38.00
N LEU A 977 12.39 17.18 37.07
CA LEU A 977 12.30 16.94 35.63
C LEU A 977 13.08 15.68 35.24
N ASN A 978 12.53 14.51 35.58
CA ASN A 978 13.21 13.21 35.46
C ASN A 978 13.53 12.78 34.01
N PHE A 979 12.93 13.41 33.00
CA PHE A 979 13.18 13.14 31.57
C PHE A 979 14.21 14.10 30.93
N LEU A 980 14.72 15.08 31.67
CA LEU A 980 15.62 16.10 31.15
C LEU A 980 17.01 15.51 30.86
N GLU A 981 17.32 15.35 29.57
CA GLU A 981 18.58 14.80 29.03
C GLU A 981 19.59 15.92 28.74
N ILE A 982 19.12 17.10 28.34
CA ILE A 982 19.96 18.28 28.06
C ILE A 982 19.51 19.45 28.93
N PHE A 983 20.45 20.00 29.70
CA PHE A 983 20.28 21.24 30.44
C PHE A 983 21.51 22.14 30.22
N ASN A 984 21.27 23.40 29.89
CA ASN A 984 22.33 24.38 29.69
C ASN A 984 21.86 25.77 30.14
N VAL A 985 22.64 26.39 31.03
CA VAL A 985 22.42 27.75 31.55
C VAL A 985 23.71 28.59 31.51
N ALA A 986 24.73 28.13 30.77
CA ALA A 986 26.04 28.77 30.69
C ALA A 986 25.94 30.25 30.23
N HIS A 987 26.89 31.07 30.65
CA HIS A 987 26.97 32.51 30.34
C HIS A 987 25.66 33.25 30.67
N ASN A 988 25.30 33.23 31.94
CA ASN A 988 24.25 34.04 32.58
C ASN A 988 24.82 34.66 33.89
N ASN A 989 23.98 35.35 34.66
CA ASN A 989 24.32 35.98 35.94
C ASN A 989 23.64 35.25 37.13
N LEU A 990 23.61 33.91 37.09
CA LEU A 990 22.95 33.06 38.10
C LEU A 990 23.79 32.91 39.37
N THR A 991 23.10 32.61 40.47
CA THR A 991 23.65 32.61 41.84
C THR A 991 23.13 31.46 42.69
N GLY A 992 23.89 31.05 43.71
CA GLY A 992 23.46 30.07 44.71
C GLY A 992 23.64 28.60 44.28
N PRO A 993 23.01 27.65 45.00
CA PRO A 993 23.25 26.23 44.80
C PRO A 993 22.63 25.69 43.51
N ILE A 994 23.42 24.90 42.78
CA ILE A 994 22.90 24.04 41.70
C ILE A 994 21.91 23.01 42.30
N PRO A 995 20.76 22.73 41.67
CA PRO A 995 19.83 21.70 42.15
C PRO A 995 20.45 20.30 42.14
N HIS A 996 20.13 19.47 43.14
CA HIS A 996 20.55 18.06 43.19
C HIS A 996 19.38 17.11 42.90
N GLY A 997 19.64 16.07 42.10
CA GLY A 997 18.62 15.15 41.59
C GLY A 997 19.16 14.29 40.45
N GLN A 998 18.46 13.18 40.14
CA GLN A 998 19.00 12.08 39.31
C GLN A 998 19.54 12.51 37.94
N GLN A 999 18.93 13.50 37.27
CA GLN A 999 19.47 14.05 36.02
C GLN A 999 20.46 15.21 36.26
N PHE A 1000 20.15 16.10 37.21
CA PHE A 1000 20.98 17.29 37.48
C PHE A 1000 22.41 16.95 37.93
N ASP A 1001 22.58 15.85 38.67
CA ASP A 1001 23.89 15.33 39.09
C ASP A 1001 24.69 14.67 37.95
N THR A 1002 24.16 14.64 36.70
CA THR A 1002 24.85 14.09 35.51
C THR A 1002 25.33 15.16 34.52
N PHE A 1003 24.79 16.39 34.58
CA PHE A 1003 25.17 17.46 33.66
C PHE A 1003 26.61 17.93 33.91
N LEU A 1004 27.31 18.31 32.83
CA LEU A 1004 28.72 18.72 32.87
C LEU A 1004 28.88 20.11 33.49
N ASP A 1005 30.10 20.42 33.95
CA ASP A 1005 30.51 21.76 34.38
C ASP A 1005 30.28 22.82 33.30
N SER A 1006 30.49 22.48 32.03
CA SER A 1006 30.20 23.33 30.88
C SER A 1006 28.74 23.81 30.80
N SER A 1007 27.76 23.06 31.32
CA SER A 1007 26.34 23.48 31.36
C SER A 1007 26.07 24.67 32.28
N TYR A 1008 27.03 25.02 33.15
CA TYR A 1008 26.92 26.06 34.17
C TYR A 1008 27.97 27.16 34.03
N GLU A 1009 28.93 27.03 33.09
CA GLU A 1009 30.08 27.93 32.92
C GLU A 1009 29.69 29.42 32.82
N GLY A 1010 30.57 30.32 33.24
CA GLY A 1010 30.36 31.77 33.16
C GLY A 1010 29.42 32.36 34.22
N ASN A 1011 28.69 31.54 34.98
CA ASN A 1011 27.84 31.99 36.09
C ASN A 1011 28.64 32.10 37.40
N ALA A 1012 29.35 33.21 37.59
CA ALA A 1012 30.27 33.41 38.71
C ALA A 1012 29.66 33.40 40.13
N GLY A 1013 28.33 33.28 40.26
CA GLY A 1013 27.65 33.16 41.55
C GLY A 1013 27.14 31.75 41.89
N LEU A 1014 27.25 30.77 40.98
CA LEU A 1014 26.79 29.40 41.22
C LEU A 1014 27.79 28.59 42.05
N CYS A 1015 27.27 27.69 42.87
CA CYS A 1015 28.06 26.79 43.71
C CYS A 1015 27.43 25.39 43.79
N GLY A 1016 28.20 24.41 44.27
CA GLY A 1016 27.81 23.01 44.33
C GLY A 1016 28.19 22.23 43.08
N LYS A 1017 28.09 20.90 43.15
CA LYS A 1017 28.47 20.01 42.04
C LYS A 1017 27.59 20.27 40.81
N PRO A 1018 28.12 20.18 39.57
CA PRO A 1018 29.47 19.71 39.21
C PRO A 1018 30.62 20.72 39.45
N LEU A 1019 30.34 21.97 39.81
CA LEU A 1019 31.38 23.00 39.99
C LEU A 1019 32.29 22.72 41.20
N SER A 1020 33.48 23.32 41.17
CA SER A 1020 34.49 23.28 42.24
C SER A 1020 34.22 24.24 43.40
N GLU A 1021 33.34 25.23 43.22
CA GLU A 1021 32.90 26.18 44.24
C GLU A 1021 31.97 25.48 45.27
N GLU A 1022 32.42 25.28 46.51
CA GLU A 1022 31.57 24.74 47.58
C GLU A 1022 30.60 25.81 48.13
N CYS A 1023 29.31 25.48 48.25
CA CYS A 1023 28.30 26.40 48.78
C CYS A 1023 28.50 26.71 50.28
N GLY A 1024 29.21 27.80 50.58
CA GLY A 1024 29.39 28.30 51.94
C GLY A 1024 28.10 28.84 52.58
N ASN A 1025 27.83 28.44 53.82
CA ASN A 1025 26.77 29.06 54.63
C ASN A 1025 27.14 30.52 54.94
N SER A 1026 26.39 31.47 54.40
CA SER A 1026 26.76 32.89 54.40
C SER A 1026 26.70 33.54 55.79
N LYS A 1027 27.88 33.93 56.29
CA LYS A 1027 28.08 35.10 57.15
C LYS A 1027 29.33 35.85 56.72
N ASP A 1028 29.32 37.14 57.04
CA ASP A 1028 30.43 38.09 56.93
C ASP A 1028 30.92 38.42 55.51
N SER A 1029 30.13 39.24 54.80
CA SER A 1029 30.55 39.99 53.61
C SER A 1029 31.05 41.40 53.98
N PRO A 1030 32.29 41.78 53.67
CA PRO A 1030 32.75 43.19 53.72
C PRO A 1030 32.22 44.01 52.54
N PRO A 1031 32.19 45.35 52.63
CA PRO A 1031 31.73 46.23 51.55
C PRO A 1031 32.75 46.39 50.40
N PRO A 1032 32.32 46.78 49.19
CA PRO A 1032 33.18 46.84 48.00
C PRO A 1032 34.18 48.00 48.05
N SER A 1033 35.41 47.74 47.59
CA SER A 1033 36.49 48.73 47.45
C SER A 1033 36.83 49.03 45.98
N SER A 1034 36.92 50.33 45.71
CA SER A 1034 37.44 51.02 44.52
C SER A 1034 38.39 50.28 43.56
N ILE A 1035 38.17 50.56 42.27
CA ILE A 1035 39.10 50.44 41.13
C ILE A 1035 40.54 50.85 41.52
N VAL A 1036 41.51 50.02 41.16
CA VAL A 1036 42.92 50.36 40.93
C VAL A 1036 43.38 49.55 39.70
N GLU A 1037 44.31 50.11 38.92
CA GLU A 1037 44.83 49.52 37.67
C GLU A 1037 45.96 48.50 37.92
N GLU A 1038 46.53 47.99 36.81
CA GLU A 1038 47.45 46.85 36.71
C GLU A 1038 48.82 47.05 37.40
N GLU A 1039 49.44 45.95 37.88
CA GLU A 1039 50.89 45.75 37.83
C GLU A 1039 51.21 44.23 37.83
N GLU A 1040 52.18 43.81 37.01
CA GLU A 1040 52.61 42.40 36.90
C GLU A 1040 53.74 42.05 37.90
N GLU A 1041 53.78 40.82 38.42
CA GLU A 1041 54.88 39.86 38.13
C GLU A 1041 54.87 38.58 39.02
N THR A 1042 54.77 37.43 38.34
CA THR A 1042 55.45 36.14 38.65
C THR A 1042 55.27 35.41 40.01
N GLY A 1043 54.84 34.15 39.93
CA GLY A 1043 54.97 33.14 40.99
C GLY A 1043 54.66 31.74 40.45
N THR A 1044 55.66 30.85 40.37
CA THR A 1044 55.59 29.64 39.52
C THR A 1044 55.10 28.36 40.22
N ALA A 1045 54.26 27.59 39.51
CA ALA A 1045 53.99 26.18 39.82
C ALA A 1045 53.59 25.36 38.57
N LEU A 1046 54.33 24.27 38.31
CA LEU A 1046 53.97 23.10 37.47
C LEU A 1046 53.48 23.36 36.03
N GLU A 1047 54.42 23.48 35.07
CA GLU A 1047 54.14 23.31 33.65
C GLU A 1047 53.77 21.85 33.30
N PHE A 1048 52.54 21.60 32.81
CA PHE A 1048 52.23 20.37 32.07
C PHE A 1048 52.48 20.61 30.56
N GLY A 1049 53.76 20.67 30.19
CA GLY A 1049 54.18 21.06 28.84
C GLY A 1049 53.60 20.18 27.72
N TRP A 1050 53.40 20.76 26.54
CA TRP A 1050 52.56 20.22 25.43
C TRP A 1050 53.02 18.89 24.80
N LYS A 1051 54.20 18.38 25.17
CA LYS A 1051 54.84 17.21 24.52
C LYS A 1051 54.09 15.88 24.74
N PRO A 1052 53.61 15.52 25.95
CA PRO A 1052 52.79 14.33 26.15
C PRO A 1052 51.42 14.45 25.47
N VAL A 1053 50.87 15.67 25.33
CA VAL A 1053 49.61 15.93 24.61
C VAL A 1053 49.80 15.63 23.12
N VAL A 1054 50.87 16.11 22.49
CA VAL A 1054 51.18 15.83 21.08
C VAL A 1054 51.51 14.35 20.85
N ILE A 1055 52.21 13.69 21.78
CA ILE A 1055 52.45 12.24 21.71
C ILE A 1055 51.13 11.46 21.85
N GLY A 1056 50.28 11.85 22.79
CA GLY A 1056 48.94 11.28 22.99
C GLY A 1056 48.05 11.43 21.77
N TYR A 1057 48.05 12.61 21.14
CA TYR A 1057 47.35 12.86 19.87
C TYR A 1057 47.92 11.99 18.74
N GLY A 1058 49.25 11.89 18.61
CA GLY A 1058 49.89 11.07 17.58
C GLY A 1058 49.55 9.58 17.71
N CYS A 1059 49.71 9.01 18.91
CA CYS A 1059 49.38 7.61 19.17
C CYS A 1059 47.87 7.34 19.09
N GLY A 1060 47.05 8.24 19.64
CA GLY A 1060 45.59 8.15 19.61
C GLY A 1060 45.02 8.24 18.19
N LEU A 1061 45.56 9.13 17.35
CA LEU A 1061 45.18 9.24 15.94
C LEU A 1061 45.55 7.97 15.16
N VAL A 1062 46.74 7.41 15.35
CA VAL A 1062 47.15 6.18 14.66
C VAL A 1062 46.29 4.99 15.10
N ILE A 1063 46.02 4.83 16.40
CA ILE A 1063 45.13 3.78 16.90
C ILE A 1063 43.69 4.00 16.38
N GLY A 1064 43.19 5.23 16.41
CA GLY A 1064 41.87 5.60 15.90
C GLY A 1064 41.70 5.36 14.40
N ILE A 1065 42.73 5.64 13.59
CA ILE A 1065 42.75 5.32 12.15
C ILE A 1065 42.78 3.81 11.92
N VAL A 1066 43.59 3.04 12.66
CA VAL A 1066 43.66 1.58 12.50
C VAL A 1066 42.35 0.91 12.93
N VAL A 1067 41.79 1.28 14.08
CA VAL A 1067 40.48 0.77 14.54
C VAL A 1067 39.36 1.23 13.61
N GLY A 1068 39.35 2.50 13.21
CA GLY A 1068 38.39 3.06 12.25
C GLY A 1068 38.43 2.32 10.91
N HIS A 1069 39.61 2.07 10.35
CA HIS A 1069 39.77 1.28 9.12
C HIS A 1069 39.31 -0.17 9.30
N PHE A 1070 39.52 -0.79 10.46
CA PHE A 1070 39.04 -2.15 10.74
C PHE A 1070 37.51 -2.23 10.89
N VAL A 1071 36.90 -1.20 11.51
CA VAL A 1071 35.44 -1.05 11.65
C VAL A 1071 34.79 -0.73 10.31
N ILE A 1072 35.31 0.24 9.56
CA ILE A 1072 34.82 0.61 8.22
C ILE A 1072 34.93 -0.59 7.26
N HIS A 1073 36.01 -1.37 7.32
CA HIS A 1073 36.15 -2.54 6.44
C HIS A 1073 35.23 -3.72 6.83
N ARG A 1074 34.84 -3.86 8.10
CA ARG A 1074 33.91 -4.90 8.58
C ARG A 1074 32.43 -4.48 8.64
N ARG A 1075 32.12 -3.19 8.66
CA ARG A 1075 30.77 -2.62 8.79
C ARG A 1075 30.57 -1.39 7.88
N SER A 1076 31.09 -1.45 6.66
CA SER A 1076 31.00 -0.38 5.64
C SER A 1076 29.56 0.10 5.43
N VAL A 1077 28.61 -0.83 5.28
CA VAL A 1077 27.18 -0.55 5.09
C VAL A 1077 26.61 0.28 6.24
N TRP A 1078 26.85 -0.12 7.49
CA TRP A 1078 26.36 0.60 8.68
C TRP A 1078 26.94 2.02 8.77
N PHE A 1079 28.22 2.20 8.46
CA PHE A 1079 28.88 3.50 8.55
C PHE A 1079 28.39 4.48 7.47
N VAL A 1080 28.17 3.99 6.24
CA VAL A 1080 27.57 4.78 5.15
C VAL A 1080 26.13 5.16 5.49
N TYR A 1081 25.33 4.21 6.01
CA TYR A 1081 23.93 4.44 6.37
C TYR A 1081 23.76 5.43 7.53
N THR A 1082 24.64 5.38 8.54
CA THR A 1082 24.54 6.23 9.74
C THR A 1082 25.06 7.66 9.52
N PHE A 1083 26.01 7.87 8.61
CA PHE A 1083 26.69 9.18 8.47
C PHE A 1083 26.66 9.80 7.06
N ARG A 1084 26.18 9.10 6.02
CA ARG A 1084 26.14 9.53 4.60
C ARG A 1084 27.46 10.07 3.98
N ILE A 1085 28.61 9.99 4.67
CA ILE A 1085 29.92 10.44 4.17
C ILE A 1085 30.44 9.46 3.09
N ARG A 1086 30.76 9.98 1.89
CA ARG A 1086 31.48 9.22 0.86
C ARG A 1086 32.93 8.93 1.31
N PRO A 1087 33.46 7.72 1.11
CA PRO A 1087 34.89 7.49 1.30
C PRO A 1087 35.71 8.32 0.29
N PRO A 1088 36.90 8.82 0.66
CA PRO A 1088 37.86 9.31 -0.31
C PRO A 1088 38.34 8.17 -1.24
N LYS A 1089 38.87 8.53 -2.41
CA LYS A 1089 39.42 7.59 -3.40
C LYS A 1089 40.68 6.88 -2.89
#